data_AF-A0A2K6T577-F1
#
_entry.id   AF-A0A2K6T577-F1
#
_cell.length_a   1.000
_cell.length_b   1.000
_cell.length_c   1.000
_cell.angle_alpha   90.00
_cell.angle_beta   90.00
_cell.angle_gamma   90.00
#
_symmetry.space_group_name_H-M   'P 1'
#
loop_
_entity.id
_entity.type
_entity.pdbx_description
1 polymer ?
#
loop_
_entity_poly.entity_id
_entity_poly.type
_entity_poly.pdbx_seq_one_letter_code
_entity_poly.pdbx_strand_id
1 'polypeptide(L)'
;MVRLQLDLILPCRVLSDSLVWKRLPEGPSLPTQTMALPTARPLWRSCGSPALGRLPFLLLSLGWVQPWKAWAGETGQEAAPLDRVLANTRNIASLSPGGLLGFTCAEVSALSPESVWELAVSLGQKNVTLSAEQLRCLAHRLSEPPEDLDALPPDLLLFLNPAAFSGSQACTRFFSRVSKANVDLLPRGAPERRRLLPAALACRGVRGALLSEADVRALGGLACDLPGRFVAESAEAVLPRLVHCLGPLDQEQQEAARAALQGGGPPYGPPSTWSASTLDALRGLLPVLGQPVVRSIPQGVVAAWRKRTSRDPSWRQPERTALRPRLRRDMEKKACPPGKEVLEIDENLIFYKNWELEACVNASLLATQIDRVDAIPFTYEQLGILKHKLDELYPQGYPEPVIQHLGQFFLKMSPEDIRKWNVTSLETLKALLKVSKGHEMSVQVATLIDHFLMGRRQLDKDTLDTLTAFYPGYLCSLSPEQLGSVPPSLIWAVRPQDLDTCGPRQLEVLYPKARLAFQNVNGSEYFSKIRSFLGGAPAEDLKLLSQRNVSMDLATFMKLRTEAVLPLTVAEVQKLLGPHVEGLKAEERHSPVRDWILRQRQDDLDTLGLGLQGGIPNGYLILDRGVREALSGTPCLLGPGPVLTVLALLLAPTLAC
;
A
#
# COMPACT_ATOMS: atom_id res chain seq x y z
N MET A 1 1.88 27.39 -28.05
CA MET A 1 0.44 27.09 -28.10
C MET A 1 0.03 26.97 -29.56
N VAL A 2 -0.57 25.85 -29.96
CA VAL A 2 -1.36 25.76 -31.21
C VAL A 2 -2.59 24.91 -30.88
N ARG A 3 -3.78 25.42 -31.23
CA ARG A 3 -5.02 24.66 -31.31
C ARG A 3 -5.33 24.46 -32.80
N LEU A 4 -6.01 23.35 -33.11
CA LEU A 4 -7.10 23.16 -34.09
C LEU A 4 -7.27 21.63 -34.18
N GLN A 5 -8.28 21.00 -33.59
CA GLN A 5 -9.75 21.08 -33.79
C GLN A 5 -10.22 20.07 -34.83
N LEU A 6 -11.25 19.29 -34.46
CA LEU A 6 -11.87 18.26 -35.30
C LEU A 6 -12.77 18.88 -36.36
N ASP A 7 -12.94 18.17 -37.47
CA ASP A 7 -14.19 18.16 -38.24
C ASP A 7 -14.56 16.73 -38.64
N LEU A 8 -15.85 16.48 -38.87
CA LEU A 8 -16.44 15.14 -38.81
C LEU A 8 -17.50 14.98 -39.92
N ILE A 9 -17.21 14.17 -40.96
CA ILE A 9 -18.13 13.95 -42.09
C ILE A 9 -18.26 12.45 -42.42
N LEU A 10 -19.50 11.97 -42.43
CA LEU A 10 -19.92 10.65 -42.95
C LEU A 10 -20.15 10.70 -44.46
N PRO A 11 -20.15 9.53 -45.13
CA PRO A 11 -21.37 9.19 -45.86
C PRO A 11 -21.78 7.71 -45.72
N CYS A 12 -23.09 7.47 -45.66
CA CYS A 12 -23.67 6.14 -45.81
C CYS A 12 -23.84 5.77 -47.30
N ARG A 13 -23.80 4.47 -47.62
CA ARG A 13 -24.55 3.93 -48.77
C ARG A 13 -25.10 2.55 -48.47
N VAL A 14 -26.25 2.26 -49.07
CA VAL A 14 -27.00 1.01 -48.94
C VAL A 14 -26.73 0.15 -50.17
N LEU A 15 -26.67 -1.17 -49.97
CA LEU A 15 -27.06 -2.14 -50.99
C LEU A 15 -27.82 -3.28 -50.29
N SER A 16 -28.88 -3.74 -50.94
CA SER A 16 -29.84 -4.72 -50.44
C SER A 16 -30.13 -5.72 -51.53
N ASP A 17 -30.20 -7.01 -51.20
CA ASP A 17 -30.73 -8.02 -52.10
C ASP A 17 -31.52 -9.08 -51.31
N SER A 18 -32.54 -9.67 -51.94
CA SER A 18 -33.56 -10.45 -51.23
C SER A 18 -34.39 -11.36 -52.16
N LEU A 19 -34.48 -12.66 -51.87
CA LEU A 19 -35.46 -13.67 -52.37
C LEU A 19 -35.15 -15.04 -51.69
N VAL A 20 -36.04 -16.04 -51.53
CA VAL A 20 -37.47 -16.02 -51.17
C VAL A 20 -37.94 -17.40 -50.64
N TRP A 21 -39.12 -17.44 -50.02
CA TRP A 21 -39.78 -18.55 -49.28
C TRP A 21 -40.08 -19.87 -50.02
N LYS A 22 -40.14 -20.99 -49.24
CA LYS A 22 -41.11 -22.15 -49.22
C LYS A 22 -40.40 -23.51 -48.94
N ARG A 23 -41.00 -24.61 -48.45
CA ARG A 23 -42.21 -24.92 -47.61
C ARG A 23 -42.14 -26.43 -47.21
N LEU A 24 -42.75 -26.84 -46.09
CA LEU A 24 -42.88 -28.24 -45.60
C LEU A 24 -43.65 -29.19 -46.56
N PRO A 25 -43.46 -30.52 -46.46
CA PRO A 25 -44.48 -31.38 -45.81
C PRO A 25 -43.93 -32.58 -44.95
N GLU A 26 -44.78 -33.57 -44.68
CA GLU A 26 -44.82 -34.54 -43.56
C GLU A 26 -44.00 -35.86 -43.72
N GLY A 27 -44.16 -36.81 -42.77
CA GLY A 27 -43.46 -38.12 -42.68
C GLY A 27 -44.03 -39.26 -43.56
N PRO A 28 -44.07 -40.56 -43.15
CA PRO A 28 -44.10 -41.11 -41.77
C PRO A 28 -43.24 -42.39 -41.52
N SER A 29 -43.49 -43.09 -40.39
CA SER A 29 -43.42 -44.55 -40.14
C SER A 29 -42.65 -45.05 -38.89
N LEU A 30 -43.18 -46.14 -38.32
CA LEU A 30 -42.81 -46.95 -37.12
C LEU A 30 -42.97 -48.44 -37.57
N PRO A 31 -42.63 -49.52 -36.80
CA PRO A 31 -42.64 -49.64 -35.33
C PRO A 31 -41.52 -50.54 -34.70
N THR A 32 -41.75 -51.00 -33.46
CA THR A 32 -40.98 -51.99 -32.64
C THR A 32 -39.81 -51.44 -31.79
N GLN A 33 -39.50 -51.94 -30.57
CA GLN A 33 -40.26 -52.84 -29.68
C GLN A 33 -39.93 -52.67 -28.17
N THR A 34 -40.82 -53.23 -27.35
CA THR A 34 -40.74 -53.67 -25.93
C THR A 34 -39.64 -54.73 -25.67
N MET A 35 -39.07 -55.01 -24.47
CA MET A 35 -39.37 -54.73 -23.03
C MET A 35 -38.07 -55.04 -22.18
N ALA A 36 -37.91 -55.04 -20.82
CA ALA A 36 -38.72 -54.84 -19.60
C ALA A 36 -37.85 -54.39 -18.37
N LEU A 37 -38.12 -54.91 -17.15
CA LEU A 37 -37.43 -54.81 -15.84
C LEU A 37 -37.19 -56.26 -15.27
N PRO A 38 -36.70 -56.58 -14.03
CA PRO A 38 -36.36 -55.77 -12.81
C PRO A 38 -35.12 -56.21 -11.95
N THR A 39 -34.94 -55.53 -10.78
CA THR A 39 -34.45 -56.04 -9.44
C THR A 39 -33.00 -56.53 -9.14
N ALA A 40 -32.26 -55.69 -8.40
CA ALA A 40 -31.75 -55.83 -6.99
C ALA A 40 -30.97 -57.06 -6.42
N ARG A 41 -29.81 -56.76 -5.76
CA ARG A 41 -29.17 -57.29 -4.49
C ARG A 41 -28.95 -58.83 -4.32
N PRO A 42 -27.97 -59.36 -3.52
CA PRO A 42 -27.49 -58.88 -2.18
C PRO A 42 -25.95 -59.10 -1.85
N LEU A 43 -25.28 -58.47 -0.86
CA LEU A 43 -25.04 -58.71 0.62
C LEU A 43 -23.72 -59.40 1.09
N TRP A 44 -23.34 -59.08 2.36
CA TRP A 44 -22.32 -59.62 3.30
C TRP A 44 -20.85 -59.10 3.13
N ARG A 45 -20.05 -58.74 4.16
CA ARG A 45 -19.70 -59.25 5.55
C ARG A 45 -18.67 -60.42 5.53
N SER A 46 -17.64 -60.53 6.39
CA SER A 46 -17.13 -59.72 7.54
C SER A 46 -15.70 -60.16 7.98
N CYS A 47 -15.04 -59.44 8.91
CA CYS A 47 -13.86 -59.82 9.74
C CYS A 47 -12.47 -59.90 9.02
N GLY A 48 -11.31 -59.83 9.69
CA GLY A 48 -10.98 -59.59 11.12
C GLY A 48 -9.45 -59.52 11.42
N SER A 49 -9.06 -59.05 12.62
CA SER A 49 -7.66 -58.88 13.13
C SER A 49 -7.12 -60.15 13.84
N PRO A 50 -6.01 -60.18 14.64
CA PRO A 50 -4.84 -59.28 14.85
C PRO A 50 -3.46 -60.04 14.88
N ALA A 51 -2.34 -59.43 15.36
CA ALA A 51 -1.37 -60.04 16.33
C ALA A 51 -0.06 -59.21 16.59
N LEU A 52 0.60 -59.48 17.74
CA LEU A 52 1.92 -58.98 18.21
C LEU A 52 3.08 -59.89 17.68
N GLY A 53 4.40 -59.64 17.85
CA GLY A 53 5.19 -58.57 18.50
C GLY A 53 6.30 -59.12 19.45
N ARG A 54 7.43 -58.36 19.63
CA ARG A 54 8.72 -58.66 20.35
C ARG A 54 9.81 -59.29 19.44
N LEU A 55 11.08 -58.84 19.32
CA LEU A 55 12.15 -58.29 20.20
C LEU A 55 12.93 -59.34 21.02
N PRO A 56 14.25 -59.20 21.35
CA PRO A 56 15.25 -58.12 21.06
C PRO A 56 16.56 -58.65 20.35
N PHE A 57 17.60 -57.87 20.02
CA PHE A 57 18.72 -57.42 20.90
C PHE A 57 19.67 -56.35 20.25
N LEU A 58 20.54 -55.77 21.08
CA LEU A 58 21.53 -54.66 20.85
C LEU A 58 22.70 -55.06 19.88
N LEU A 59 23.57 -54.19 19.31
CA LEU A 59 24.20 -52.94 19.80
C LEU A 59 24.52 -51.86 18.73
N LEU A 60 24.18 -50.61 19.06
CA LEU A 60 24.92 -49.33 18.92
C LEU A 60 26.10 -49.14 17.92
N SER A 61 26.00 -48.08 17.08
CA SER A 61 26.95 -46.95 17.11
C SER A 61 26.40 -45.68 16.38
N LEU A 62 26.98 -44.50 16.68
CA LEU A 62 26.83 -43.21 15.97
C LEU A 62 25.44 -42.51 15.88
N GLY A 63 24.78 -42.35 17.03
CA GLY A 63 24.74 -41.01 17.64
C GLY A 63 24.01 -39.84 16.95
N TRP A 64 22.79 -40.02 16.41
CA TRP A 64 21.86 -38.89 16.25
C TRP A 64 21.16 -38.60 17.60
N VAL A 65 21.24 -37.37 18.11
CA VAL A 65 20.56 -36.94 19.34
C VAL A 65 19.56 -35.82 19.04
N GLN A 66 18.27 -36.13 19.21
CA GLN A 66 17.16 -35.17 19.19
C GLN A 66 16.89 -34.65 20.62
N PRO A 67 16.93 -33.32 20.88
CA PRO A 67 16.44 -32.75 22.13
C PRO A 67 14.91 -32.57 22.10
N TRP A 68 14.23 -33.58 22.64
CA TRP A 68 13.00 -33.49 23.44
C TRP A 68 11.84 -32.57 23.00
N LYS A 69 10.73 -33.20 22.58
CA LYS A 69 9.39 -32.68 22.89
C LYS A 69 9.10 -32.88 24.39
N ALA A 70 9.20 -31.81 25.18
CA ALA A 70 8.47 -31.69 26.44
C ALA A 70 7.07 -31.10 26.19
N TRP A 71 6.16 -31.17 27.17
CA TRP A 71 4.75 -30.86 26.95
C TRP A 71 4.47 -29.34 26.85
N ALA A 72 4.04 -28.89 25.67
CA ALA A 72 3.29 -27.65 25.50
C ALA A 72 1.78 -27.96 25.61
N GLY A 73 1.35 -28.31 26.83
CA GLY A 73 -0.05 -28.54 27.19
C GLY A 73 -0.76 -27.24 27.58
N GLU A 74 -0.49 -26.13 26.89
CA GLU A 74 -1.10 -24.84 27.15
C GLU A 74 -2.23 -24.56 26.14
N THR A 75 -3.32 -24.01 26.64
CA THR A 75 -4.47 -23.63 25.84
C THR A 75 -4.09 -22.56 24.84
N GLY A 76 -4.37 -22.81 23.56
CA GLY A 76 -4.36 -21.81 22.49
C GLY A 76 -5.49 -20.80 22.71
N GLN A 77 -5.36 -19.97 23.73
CA GLN A 77 -6.20 -18.80 23.93
C GLN A 77 -5.76 -17.74 22.93
N GLU A 78 -6.52 -17.67 21.84
CA GLU A 78 -6.78 -16.44 21.08
C GLU A 78 -6.72 -15.25 22.05
N ALA A 79 -5.91 -14.23 21.74
CA ALA A 79 -5.75 -13.08 22.62
C ALA A 79 -7.13 -12.42 22.83
N ALA A 80 -7.68 -12.57 24.03
CA ALA A 80 -9.00 -12.05 24.33
C ALA A 80 -8.97 -10.52 24.18
N PRO A 81 -10.00 -9.91 23.55
CA PRO A 81 -10.12 -8.45 23.48
C PRO A 81 -9.88 -7.83 24.86
N LEU A 82 -9.12 -6.75 24.92
CA LEU A 82 -8.76 -6.07 26.16
C LEU A 82 -10.02 -5.73 26.96
N ASP A 83 -11.10 -5.34 26.27
CA ASP A 83 -12.45 -5.11 26.81
C ASP A 83 -12.98 -6.30 27.64
N ARG A 84 -12.77 -7.54 27.16
CA ARG A 84 -13.14 -8.78 27.87
C ARG A 84 -12.24 -9.11 29.06
N VAL A 85 -11.00 -8.64 29.05
CA VAL A 85 -10.06 -8.77 30.18
C VAL A 85 -10.42 -7.75 31.26
N LEU A 86 -10.53 -6.48 30.87
CA LEU A 86 -10.85 -5.34 31.72
C LEU A 86 -12.21 -5.49 32.43
N ALA A 87 -13.23 -6.02 31.74
CA ALA A 87 -14.52 -6.32 32.35
C ALA A 87 -14.46 -7.38 33.48
N ASN A 88 -13.40 -8.21 33.51
CA ASN A 88 -13.20 -9.26 34.52
C ASN A 88 -12.12 -8.91 35.57
N THR A 89 -11.10 -8.11 35.23
CA THR A 89 -9.99 -7.76 36.14
C THR A 89 -10.12 -6.33 36.68
N ARG A 90 -10.52 -6.20 37.95
CA ARG A 90 -10.67 -4.92 38.69
C ARG A 90 -9.36 -4.16 38.97
N ASN A 91 -8.25 -4.48 38.30
CA ASN A 91 -6.92 -3.95 38.58
C ASN A 91 -5.98 -4.22 37.37
N ILE A 92 -5.71 -3.21 36.56
CA ILE A 92 -4.87 -3.29 35.35
C ILE A 92 -3.40 -3.51 35.74
N ALA A 93 -2.96 -2.98 36.88
CA ALA A 93 -1.62 -3.20 37.41
C ALA A 93 -1.31 -4.69 37.68
N SER A 94 -2.32 -5.55 37.86
CA SER A 94 -2.14 -7.01 38.03
C SER A 94 -1.83 -7.80 36.75
N LEU A 95 -2.06 -7.23 35.55
CA LEU A 95 -1.91 -7.95 34.28
C LEU A 95 -0.43 -8.21 33.93
N SER A 96 -0.14 -9.34 33.27
CA SER A 96 1.21 -9.65 32.77
C SER A 96 1.60 -8.73 31.60
N PRO A 97 2.90 -8.53 31.31
CA PRO A 97 3.32 -7.71 30.16
C PRO A 97 2.72 -8.16 28.82
N GLY A 98 2.54 -9.47 28.62
CA GLY A 98 1.86 -10.02 27.44
C GLY A 98 0.37 -9.67 27.37
N GLY A 99 -0.32 -9.61 28.51
CA GLY A 99 -1.72 -9.17 28.60
C GLY A 99 -1.93 -7.66 28.49
N LEU A 100 -0.87 -6.88 28.30
CA LEU A 100 -0.90 -5.43 28.04
C LEU A 100 -0.51 -5.08 26.59
N LEU A 101 -0.24 -6.08 25.75
CA LEU A 101 0.04 -5.93 24.32
C LEU A 101 -1.22 -6.11 23.47
N GLY A 102 -1.14 -5.76 22.18
CA GLY A 102 -2.17 -6.10 21.18
C GLY A 102 -3.48 -5.29 21.20
N PHE A 103 -3.71 -4.42 22.21
CA PHE A 103 -4.94 -3.62 22.29
C PHE A 103 -5.13 -2.66 21.10
N THR A 104 -6.39 -2.36 20.81
CA THR A 104 -6.86 -1.48 19.74
C THR A 104 -7.29 -0.10 20.25
N CYS A 105 -7.39 0.86 19.33
CA CYS A 105 -7.88 2.21 19.61
C CYS A 105 -9.35 2.26 20.06
N ALA A 106 -10.17 1.27 19.69
CA ALA A 106 -11.57 1.19 20.09
C ALA A 106 -11.69 0.84 21.59
N GLU A 107 -10.93 -0.15 22.06
CA GLU A 107 -10.92 -0.60 23.46
C GLU A 107 -10.38 0.52 24.38
N VAL A 108 -9.30 1.20 23.97
CA VAL A 108 -8.78 2.39 24.68
C VAL A 108 -9.78 3.56 24.67
N SER A 109 -10.69 3.61 23.69
CA SER A 109 -11.75 4.62 23.63
C SER A 109 -12.99 4.28 24.47
N ALA A 110 -13.17 3.01 24.86
CA ALA A 110 -14.23 2.56 25.77
C ALA A 110 -13.85 2.74 27.25
N LEU A 111 -12.56 2.73 27.58
CA LEU A 111 -12.05 2.92 28.95
C LEU A 111 -12.38 4.31 29.54
N SER A 112 -12.62 4.37 30.85
CA SER A 112 -12.69 5.64 31.58
C SER A 112 -11.31 6.32 31.66
N PRO A 113 -11.22 7.65 31.90
CA PRO A 113 -9.94 8.35 31.99
C PRO A 113 -8.99 7.74 33.03
N GLU A 114 -9.52 7.28 34.15
CA GLU A 114 -8.77 6.68 35.26
C GLU A 114 -8.17 5.33 34.85
N SER A 115 -8.92 4.51 34.10
CA SER A 115 -8.42 3.24 33.57
C SER A 115 -7.41 3.43 32.43
N VAL A 116 -7.55 4.46 31.59
CA VAL A 116 -6.50 4.83 30.62
C VAL A 116 -5.21 5.25 31.36
N TRP A 117 -5.36 5.96 32.49
CA TRP A 117 -4.26 6.35 33.37
C TRP A 117 -3.56 5.14 34.01
N GLU A 118 -4.30 4.22 34.63
CA GLU A 118 -3.75 3.01 35.24
C GLU A 118 -3.05 2.12 34.19
N LEU A 119 -3.63 2.01 32.98
CA LEU A 119 -3.04 1.31 31.84
C LEU A 119 -1.71 1.95 31.41
N ALA A 120 -1.67 3.27 31.20
CA ALA A 120 -0.48 3.98 30.75
C ALA A 120 0.67 3.89 31.78
N VAL A 121 0.36 4.00 33.08
CA VAL A 121 1.34 3.78 34.17
C VAL A 121 1.81 2.32 34.22
N SER A 122 0.91 1.36 34.09
CA SER A 122 1.25 -0.08 34.09
C SER A 122 2.19 -0.45 32.93
N LEU A 123 1.97 0.13 31.75
CA LEU A 123 2.81 -0.03 30.57
C LEU A 123 4.21 0.57 30.78
N GLY A 124 4.30 1.74 31.42
CA GLY A 124 5.56 2.40 31.78
C GLY A 124 6.36 1.60 32.79
N GLN A 125 5.75 1.20 33.92
CA GLN A 125 6.40 0.41 34.98
C GLN A 125 6.94 -0.94 34.47
N LYS A 126 6.27 -1.55 33.49
CA LYS A 126 6.63 -2.86 32.92
C LYS A 126 7.51 -2.76 31.66
N ASN A 127 7.92 -1.55 31.25
CA ASN A 127 8.71 -1.26 30.04
C ASN A 127 8.17 -1.95 28.78
N VAL A 128 6.84 -1.92 28.59
CA VAL A 128 6.18 -2.59 27.46
C VAL A 128 6.40 -1.79 26.17
N THR A 129 7.01 -2.42 25.17
CA THR A 129 7.20 -1.83 23.83
C THR A 129 5.90 -1.87 23.03
N LEU A 130 5.43 -0.71 22.56
CA LEU A 130 4.14 -0.53 21.88
C LEU A 130 4.33 -0.04 20.44
N SER A 131 3.33 -0.26 19.57
CA SER A 131 3.35 0.33 18.22
C SER A 131 3.03 1.83 18.24
N ALA A 132 3.38 2.53 17.14
CA ALA A 132 3.06 3.95 16.98
C ALA A 132 1.54 4.21 17.04
N GLU A 133 0.72 3.28 16.54
CA GLU A 133 -0.74 3.37 16.54
C GLU A 133 -1.30 3.23 17.97
N GLN A 134 -0.76 2.30 18.76
CA GLN A 134 -1.13 2.11 20.15
C GLN A 134 -0.77 3.33 21.01
N LEU A 135 0.44 3.85 20.84
CA LEU A 135 0.91 5.06 21.51
C LEU A 135 0.08 6.29 21.12
N ARG A 136 -0.25 6.46 19.83
CA ARG A 136 -1.11 7.54 19.33
C ARG A 136 -2.52 7.49 19.96
N CYS A 137 -3.09 6.30 20.09
CA CYS A 137 -4.44 6.13 20.62
C CYS A 137 -4.52 6.29 22.15
N LEU A 138 -3.49 5.88 22.90
CA LEU A 138 -3.35 6.25 24.32
C LEU A 138 -3.18 7.77 24.48
N ALA A 139 -2.26 8.38 23.72
CA ALA A 139 -1.98 9.81 23.81
C ALA A 139 -3.18 10.71 23.49
N HIS A 140 -4.08 10.27 22.59
CA HIS A 140 -5.30 11.01 22.29
C HIS A 140 -6.23 11.12 23.52
N ARG A 141 -6.33 10.05 24.33
CA ARG A 141 -7.12 10.04 25.58
C ARG A 141 -6.41 10.75 26.74
N LEU A 142 -5.09 10.83 26.72
CA LEU A 142 -4.25 11.53 27.69
C LEU A 142 -3.99 13.01 27.28
N SER A 143 -5.04 13.71 26.83
CA SER A 143 -4.90 15.08 26.30
C SER A 143 -4.71 16.17 27.37
N GLU A 144 -4.87 15.85 28.66
CA GLU A 144 -4.57 16.74 29.77
C GLU A 144 -3.14 16.49 30.31
N PRO A 145 -2.42 17.54 30.77
CA PRO A 145 -1.02 17.41 31.20
C PRO A 145 -0.87 16.51 32.43
N PRO A 146 -0.03 15.46 32.38
CA PRO A 146 0.21 14.56 33.51
C PRO A 146 0.79 15.26 34.75
N GLU A 147 0.28 14.96 35.94
CA GLU A 147 0.96 15.31 37.19
C GLU A 147 2.29 14.55 37.29
N ASP A 148 2.28 13.22 37.12
CA ASP A 148 3.51 12.42 37.06
C ASP A 148 3.90 11.97 35.65
N LEU A 149 4.65 12.83 34.97
CA LEU A 149 5.36 12.52 33.73
C LEU A 149 6.42 11.41 33.86
N ASP A 150 6.88 11.02 35.06
CA ASP A 150 7.94 10.01 35.24
C ASP A 150 7.42 8.57 35.22
N ALA A 151 6.15 8.33 35.57
CA ALA A 151 5.51 7.00 35.55
C ALA A 151 5.17 6.46 34.13
N LEU A 152 5.10 7.33 33.12
CA LEU A 152 4.70 6.96 31.75
C LEU A 152 5.82 6.25 30.93
N PRO A 153 5.50 5.59 29.80
CA PRO A 153 6.49 5.24 28.78
C PRO A 153 7.07 6.51 28.13
N PRO A 154 8.41 6.64 27.95
CA PRO A 154 9.00 7.80 27.27
C PRO A 154 8.48 8.00 25.84
N ASP A 155 8.25 6.90 25.11
CA ASP A 155 7.80 6.90 23.72
C ASP A 155 6.39 7.48 23.53
N LEU A 156 5.55 7.39 24.56
CA LEU A 156 4.19 7.97 24.57
C LEU A 156 4.23 9.50 24.49
N LEU A 157 5.26 10.12 25.07
CA LEU A 157 5.42 11.58 25.11
C LEU A 157 5.65 12.19 23.73
N LEU A 158 6.09 11.40 22.74
CA LEU A 158 6.22 11.84 21.35
C LEU A 158 4.86 12.23 20.73
N PHE A 159 3.78 11.58 21.18
CA PHE A 159 2.43 11.75 20.65
C PHE A 159 1.62 12.84 21.38
N LEU A 160 2.05 13.27 22.57
CA LEU A 160 1.46 14.38 23.31
C LEU A 160 1.77 15.75 22.66
N ASN A 161 0.95 16.75 22.98
CA ASN A 161 1.13 18.12 22.48
C ASN A 161 2.11 18.90 23.38
N PRO A 162 3.29 19.34 22.90
CA PRO A 162 4.26 20.07 23.72
C PRO A 162 3.72 21.42 24.27
N ALA A 163 2.70 22.01 23.65
CA ALA A 163 2.09 23.26 24.12
C ALA A 163 1.43 23.13 25.51
N ALA A 164 1.03 21.92 25.93
CA ALA A 164 0.47 21.66 27.25
C ALA A 164 1.49 21.87 28.40
N PHE A 165 2.79 21.79 28.10
CA PHE A 165 3.87 21.87 29.09
C PHE A 165 4.46 23.28 29.18
N SER A 166 3.60 24.28 29.30
CA SER A 166 3.97 25.69 29.40
C SER A 166 4.67 26.00 30.72
N GLY A 167 5.76 26.79 30.65
CA GLY A 167 6.60 27.15 31.80
C GLY A 167 7.91 26.33 31.87
N SER A 168 8.99 26.95 32.33
CA SER A 168 10.37 26.41 32.20
C SER A 168 10.56 25.04 32.87
N GLN A 169 10.00 24.83 34.07
CA GLN A 169 10.13 23.58 34.82
C GLN A 169 9.35 22.44 34.15
N ALA A 170 8.09 22.66 33.79
CA ALA A 170 7.25 21.67 33.11
C ALA A 170 7.84 21.28 31.75
N CYS A 171 8.25 22.27 30.96
CA CYS A 171 8.89 22.09 29.68
C CYS A 171 10.23 21.31 29.80
N THR A 172 11.06 21.63 30.79
CA THR A 172 12.31 20.91 31.06
C THR A 172 12.04 19.46 31.47
N ARG A 173 11.07 19.21 32.36
CA ARG A 173 10.65 17.86 32.80
C ARG A 173 10.21 17.03 31.58
N PHE A 174 9.32 17.57 30.75
CA PHE A 174 8.84 16.94 29.52
C PHE A 174 9.98 16.59 28.55
N PHE A 175 10.81 17.56 28.14
CA PHE A 175 11.88 17.27 27.18
C PHE A 175 13.02 16.40 27.75
N SER A 176 13.26 16.40 29.06
CA SER A 176 14.19 15.46 29.71
C SER A 176 13.73 13.99 29.69
N ARG A 177 12.47 13.75 29.34
CA ARG A 177 11.86 12.42 29.15
C ARG A 177 11.75 12.08 27.67
N VAL A 178 11.33 13.03 26.82
CA VAL A 178 11.34 12.90 25.35
C VAL A 178 12.76 12.63 24.80
N SER A 179 13.81 13.18 25.42
CA SER A 179 15.20 12.92 25.01
C SER A 179 15.64 11.46 25.18
N LYS A 180 14.91 10.67 25.98
CA LYS A 180 15.10 9.24 26.23
C LYS A 180 14.23 8.35 25.33
N ALA A 181 13.30 8.94 24.57
CA ALA A 181 12.35 8.23 23.72
C ALA A 181 12.96 7.82 22.38
N ASN A 182 12.48 6.70 21.83
CA ASN A 182 12.80 6.25 20.48
C ASN A 182 12.04 7.08 19.44
N VAL A 183 12.59 8.25 19.10
CA VAL A 183 12.02 9.18 18.10
C VAL A 183 11.76 8.53 16.74
N ASP A 184 12.45 7.44 16.42
CA ASP A 184 12.35 6.72 15.14
C ASP A 184 11.16 5.71 15.09
N LEU A 185 10.35 5.64 16.15
CA LEU A 185 8.95 5.17 16.07
C LEU A 185 8.08 6.08 15.19
N LEU A 186 8.49 7.34 14.99
CA LEU A 186 7.85 8.29 14.09
C LEU A 186 8.75 8.56 12.88
N PRO A 187 8.28 8.45 11.62
CA PRO A 187 9.06 8.86 10.46
C PRO A 187 9.34 10.37 10.50
N ARG A 188 10.49 10.83 9.98
CA ARG A 188 10.91 12.25 10.03
C ARG A 188 9.86 13.24 9.48
N GLY A 189 8.99 12.81 8.57
CA GLY A 189 7.90 13.61 8.02
C GLY A 189 6.66 13.78 8.92
N ALA A 190 6.51 12.95 9.97
CA ALA A 190 5.32 12.91 10.82
C ALA A 190 5.08 14.26 11.54
N PRO A 191 3.83 14.78 11.57
CA PRO A 191 3.53 16.05 12.24
C PRO A 191 3.87 16.01 13.74
N GLU A 192 3.71 14.84 14.39
CA GLU A 192 4.06 14.64 15.79
C GLU A 192 5.56 14.78 16.07
N ARG A 193 6.42 14.34 15.15
CA ARG A 193 7.88 14.49 15.23
C ARG A 193 8.32 15.91 14.88
N ARG A 194 7.77 16.47 13.80
CA ARG A 194 8.12 17.81 13.29
C ARG A 194 7.81 18.95 14.26
N ARG A 195 6.79 18.82 15.13
CA ARG A 195 6.48 19.82 16.17
C ARG A 195 7.43 19.80 17.38
N LEU A 196 8.09 18.67 17.66
CA LEU A 196 8.87 18.49 18.89
C LEU A 196 10.20 19.25 18.87
N LEU A 197 10.97 19.18 17.77
CA LEU A 197 12.28 19.85 17.72
C LEU A 197 12.20 21.38 17.88
N PRO A 198 11.31 22.13 17.19
CA PRO A 198 11.17 23.57 17.41
C PRO A 198 10.77 23.91 18.85
N ALA A 199 9.87 23.12 19.45
CA ALA A 199 9.47 23.30 20.84
C ALA A 199 10.61 23.00 21.83
N ALA A 200 11.43 21.98 21.58
CA ALA A 200 12.59 21.64 22.40
C ALA A 200 13.69 22.73 22.35
N LEU A 201 13.96 23.29 21.17
CA LEU A 201 14.90 24.40 20.99
C LEU A 201 14.41 25.67 21.70
N ALA A 202 13.13 25.99 21.58
CA ALA A 202 12.50 27.10 22.30
C ALA A 202 12.54 26.89 23.83
N CYS A 203 12.29 25.65 24.30
CA CYS A 203 12.36 25.25 25.70
C CYS A 203 13.76 25.49 26.31
N ARG A 204 14.81 25.17 25.54
CA ARG A 204 16.21 25.40 25.90
C ARG A 204 16.64 26.88 25.80
N GLY A 205 15.81 27.75 25.22
CA GLY A 205 16.15 29.15 24.98
C GLY A 205 17.18 29.39 23.88
N VAL A 206 17.40 28.40 22.99
CA VAL A 206 18.39 28.49 21.90
C VAL A 206 18.03 29.62 20.93
N ARG A 207 19.03 30.41 20.53
CA ARG A 207 18.92 31.50 19.56
C ARG A 207 20.00 31.34 18.49
N GLY A 208 19.63 31.46 17.21
CA GLY A 208 20.53 31.13 16.10
C GLY A 208 20.64 29.62 15.87
N ALA A 209 21.79 29.14 15.35
CA ALA A 209 22.07 27.71 15.21
C ALA A 209 23.32 27.22 15.99
N LEU A 210 23.77 28.02 16.96
CA LEU A 210 24.78 27.66 17.96
C LEU A 210 24.17 26.77 19.07
N LEU A 211 24.81 25.63 19.34
CA LEU A 211 24.41 24.62 20.32
C LEU A 211 25.64 24.12 21.09
N SER A 212 25.53 23.99 22.41
CA SER A 212 26.54 23.28 23.20
C SER A 212 26.34 21.76 23.14
N GLU A 213 27.36 21.00 23.54
CA GLU A 213 27.25 19.53 23.69
C GLU A 213 26.11 19.16 24.67
N ALA A 214 25.88 19.99 25.70
CA ALA A 214 24.78 19.82 26.64
C ALA A 214 23.39 20.04 25.99
N ASP A 215 23.28 20.93 25.01
CA ASP A 215 22.03 21.12 24.25
C ASP A 215 21.76 19.93 23.33
N VAL A 216 22.76 19.47 22.58
CA VAL A 216 22.64 18.29 21.71
C VAL A 216 22.29 17.05 22.53
N ARG A 217 22.89 16.90 23.72
CA ARG A 217 22.57 15.83 24.68
C ARG A 217 21.14 15.97 25.25
N ALA A 218 20.68 17.19 25.53
CA ALA A 218 19.32 17.45 26.01
C ALA A 218 18.23 17.24 24.93
N LEU A 219 18.55 17.43 23.64
CA LEU A 219 17.67 17.13 22.51
C LEU A 219 17.50 15.62 22.26
N GLY A 220 18.48 14.80 22.67
CA GLY A 220 18.41 13.34 22.59
C GLY A 220 18.14 12.83 21.17
N GLY A 221 17.03 12.13 20.95
CA GLY A 221 16.57 11.69 19.63
C GLY A 221 16.40 12.83 18.63
N LEU A 222 15.81 13.96 19.05
CA LEU A 222 15.45 15.09 18.18
C LEU A 222 16.66 15.79 17.54
N ALA A 223 17.86 15.61 18.10
CA ALA A 223 19.09 16.13 17.52
C ALA A 223 19.37 15.56 16.11
N CYS A 224 18.80 14.40 15.76
CA CYS A 224 18.91 13.80 14.43
C CYS A 224 18.10 14.52 13.34
N ASP A 225 17.17 15.40 13.75
CA ASP A 225 16.33 16.19 12.85
C ASP A 225 16.80 17.66 12.75
N LEU A 226 17.98 17.99 13.31
CA LEU A 226 18.57 19.33 13.25
C LEU A 226 18.92 19.70 11.79
N PRO A 227 18.38 20.80 11.23
CA PRO A 227 18.70 21.26 9.88
C PRO A 227 20.19 21.54 9.65
N GLY A 228 20.65 21.48 8.40
CA GLY A 228 22.07 21.59 8.03
C GLY A 228 22.81 22.80 8.61
N ARG A 229 22.14 23.94 8.80
CA ARG A 229 22.74 25.13 9.46
C ARG A 229 23.28 24.85 10.87
N PHE A 230 22.62 24.01 11.67
CA PHE A 230 23.10 23.63 13.01
C PHE A 230 24.32 22.71 12.91
N VAL A 231 24.38 21.87 11.88
CA VAL A 231 25.54 21.01 11.60
C VAL A 231 26.74 21.84 11.15
N ALA A 232 26.51 22.95 10.44
CA ALA A 232 27.55 23.89 10.00
C ALA A 232 28.05 24.80 11.14
N GLU A 233 27.15 25.44 11.90
CA GLU A 233 27.50 26.37 12.99
C GLU A 233 27.95 25.65 14.27
N SER A 234 27.48 24.42 14.53
CA SER A 234 27.75 23.66 15.77
C SER A 234 28.35 22.28 15.52
N ALA A 235 29.18 22.15 14.47
CA ALA A 235 29.78 20.88 14.04
C ALA A 235 30.39 20.06 15.19
N GLU A 236 31.10 20.71 16.12
CA GLU A 236 31.77 20.07 17.26
C GLU A 236 30.79 19.28 18.15
N ALA A 237 29.66 19.90 18.50
CA ALA A 237 28.63 19.29 19.33
C ALA A 237 27.71 18.33 18.54
N VAL A 238 27.45 18.62 17.26
CA VAL A 238 26.41 17.94 16.47
C VAL A 238 26.94 16.70 15.75
N LEU A 239 28.17 16.70 15.21
CA LEU A 239 28.71 15.56 14.45
C LEU A 239 28.75 14.24 15.26
N PRO A 240 29.19 14.19 16.54
CA PRO A 240 29.18 12.96 17.34
C PRO A 240 27.79 12.36 17.52
N ARG A 241 26.74 13.21 17.50
CA ARG A 241 25.35 12.77 17.57
C ARG A 241 24.85 12.26 16.22
N LEU A 242 25.18 12.92 15.12
CA LEU A 242 24.80 12.48 13.76
C LEU A 242 25.35 11.10 13.39
N VAL A 243 26.53 10.72 13.87
CA VAL A 243 27.09 9.34 13.74
C VAL A 243 26.13 8.26 14.28
N HIS A 244 25.28 8.61 15.25
CA HIS A 244 24.37 7.70 15.95
C HIS A 244 22.92 7.84 15.50
N CYS A 245 22.65 8.64 14.47
CA CYS A 245 21.29 8.89 13.98
C CYS A 245 20.80 7.78 13.06
N LEU A 246 19.51 7.47 13.17
CA LEU A 246 18.86 6.43 12.40
C LEU A 246 18.30 7.00 11.07
N GLY A 247 18.48 6.22 10.01
CA GLY A 247 18.08 6.59 8.64
C GLY A 247 19.06 7.52 7.93
N PRO A 248 18.90 7.73 6.63
CA PRO A 248 19.73 8.67 5.88
C PRO A 248 19.58 10.10 6.44
N LEU A 249 20.70 10.81 6.53
CA LEU A 249 20.69 12.26 6.72
C LEU A 249 20.11 12.94 5.47
N ASP A 250 19.44 14.08 5.65
CA ASP A 250 18.98 14.88 4.50
C ASP A 250 20.14 15.56 3.77
N GLN A 251 19.87 16.16 2.60
CA GLN A 251 20.90 16.74 1.75
C GLN A 251 21.67 17.88 2.44
N GLU A 252 20.99 18.73 3.20
CA GLU A 252 21.62 19.85 3.92
C GLU A 252 22.50 19.34 5.07
N GLN A 253 21.99 18.35 5.83
CA GLN A 253 22.76 17.66 6.87
C GLN A 253 24.03 17.00 6.28
N GLN A 254 23.92 16.33 5.14
CA GLN A 254 25.07 15.69 4.47
C GLN A 254 26.10 16.71 3.97
N GLU A 255 25.65 17.81 3.34
CA GLU A 255 26.55 18.83 2.81
C GLU A 255 27.27 19.58 3.93
N ALA A 256 26.56 19.97 4.99
CA ALA A 256 27.15 20.62 6.16
C ALA A 256 28.11 19.68 6.91
N ALA A 257 27.75 18.42 7.14
CA ALA A 257 28.64 17.45 7.78
C ALA A 257 29.90 17.17 6.94
N ARG A 258 29.76 17.07 5.61
CA ARG A 258 30.89 16.93 4.68
C ARG A 258 31.81 18.15 4.72
N ALA A 259 31.24 19.35 4.71
CA ALA A 259 32.01 20.59 4.79
C ALA A 259 32.79 20.70 6.11
N ALA A 260 32.15 20.41 7.25
CA ALA A 260 32.80 20.42 8.55
C ALA A 260 33.94 19.39 8.67
N LEU A 261 33.70 18.14 8.23
CA LEU A 261 34.73 17.08 8.22
C LEU A 261 35.87 17.37 7.22
N GLN A 262 35.61 18.10 6.14
CA GLN A 262 36.64 18.57 5.21
C GLN A 262 37.43 19.77 5.75
N GLY A 263 36.77 20.68 6.49
CA GLY A 263 37.41 21.83 7.13
C GLY A 263 38.35 21.46 8.28
N GLY A 264 38.21 20.24 8.84
CA GLY A 264 39.16 19.69 9.81
C GLY A 264 39.05 20.27 11.22
N GLY A 265 37.88 20.81 11.58
CA GLY A 265 37.63 21.33 12.93
C GLY A 265 37.45 20.24 14.00
N PRO A 266 37.24 20.65 15.26
CA PRO A 266 36.83 19.75 16.34
C PRO A 266 35.52 18.98 16.01
N PRO A 267 35.33 17.76 16.56
CA PRO A 267 36.22 17.08 17.50
C PRO A 267 37.23 16.14 16.82
N TYR A 268 37.16 15.98 15.48
CA TYR A 268 37.91 14.94 14.76
C TYR A 268 39.23 15.44 14.14
N GLY A 269 39.40 16.75 13.97
CA GLY A 269 40.58 17.34 13.34
C GLY A 269 40.63 17.12 11.82
N PRO A 270 41.72 17.55 11.14
CA PRO A 270 41.87 17.39 9.71
C PRO A 270 41.99 15.91 9.31
N PRO A 271 41.46 15.49 8.13
CA PRO A 271 41.50 14.09 7.71
C PRO A 271 42.90 13.45 7.65
N SER A 272 43.94 14.26 7.46
CA SER A 272 45.34 13.84 7.47
C SER A 272 45.86 13.38 8.84
N THR A 273 45.20 13.76 9.94
CA THR A 273 45.54 13.29 11.30
C THR A 273 44.58 12.23 11.83
N TRP A 274 43.63 11.75 11.02
CA TRP A 274 42.66 10.74 11.46
C TRP A 274 43.31 9.38 11.75
N SER A 275 42.88 8.78 12.86
CA SER A 275 43.32 7.46 13.33
C SER A 275 42.30 6.36 12.97
N ALA A 276 42.66 5.09 13.16
CA ALA A 276 41.71 3.99 12.95
C ALA A 276 40.48 4.13 13.88
N SER A 277 40.70 4.55 15.13
CA SER A 277 39.62 4.88 16.07
C SER A 277 38.80 6.11 15.67
N THR A 278 39.35 7.05 14.90
CA THR A 278 38.60 8.16 14.30
C THR A 278 37.64 7.64 13.23
N LEU A 279 38.06 6.65 12.42
CA LEU A 279 37.20 6.00 11.44
C LEU A 279 36.12 5.12 12.10
N ASP A 280 36.47 4.37 13.16
CA ASP A 280 35.50 3.65 13.99
C ASP A 280 34.46 4.61 14.59
N ALA A 281 34.88 5.79 15.07
CA ALA A 281 34.02 6.84 15.63
C ALA A 281 33.22 7.63 14.58
N LEU A 282 33.53 7.50 13.29
CA LEU A 282 32.80 8.14 12.18
C LEU A 282 31.89 7.17 11.41
N ARG A 283 31.72 5.92 11.88
CA ARG A 283 30.98 4.82 11.23
C ARG A 283 29.68 5.21 10.49
N GLY A 284 28.79 5.97 11.13
CA GLY A 284 27.51 6.39 10.56
C GLY A 284 27.60 7.51 9.51
N LEU A 285 28.73 8.24 9.49
CA LEU A 285 29.02 9.31 8.53
C LEU A 285 29.97 8.88 7.41
N LEU A 286 30.42 7.62 7.37
CA LEU A 286 31.23 7.09 6.26
C LEU A 286 30.61 7.31 4.87
N PRO A 287 29.29 7.16 4.64
CA PRO A 287 28.67 7.48 3.34
C PRO A 287 28.68 8.98 2.98
N VAL A 288 28.89 9.86 3.98
CA VAL A 288 28.91 11.31 3.78
C VAL A 288 30.29 11.79 3.30
N LEU A 289 31.36 11.03 3.57
CA LEU A 289 32.74 11.42 3.24
C LEU A 289 32.96 11.59 1.73
N GLY A 290 33.15 12.84 1.29
CA GLY A 290 33.48 13.14 -0.10
C GLY A 290 34.89 12.69 -0.48
N GLN A 291 35.16 12.50 -1.79
CA GLN A 291 36.50 12.11 -2.27
C GLN A 291 37.66 13.00 -1.77
N PRO A 292 37.53 14.33 -1.60
CA PRO A 292 38.61 15.15 -1.02
C PRO A 292 38.99 14.70 0.40
N VAL A 293 38.00 14.40 1.23
CA VAL A 293 38.19 13.90 2.60
C VAL A 293 38.87 12.53 2.57
N VAL A 294 38.33 11.59 1.79
CA VAL A 294 38.84 10.20 1.72
C VAL A 294 40.28 10.12 1.19
N ARG A 295 40.66 10.98 0.23
CA ARG A 295 42.04 11.04 -0.30
C ARG A 295 43.04 11.59 0.71
N SER A 296 42.60 12.43 1.64
CA SER A 296 43.46 13.05 2.66
C SER A 296 43.76 12.14 3.86
N ILE A 297 43.04 11.01 4.02
CA ILE A 297 43.27 10.06 5.13
C ILE A 297 44.55 9.24 4.87
N PRO A 298 45.46 9.06 5.86
CA PRO A 298 46.66 8.26 5.68
C PRO A 298 46.37 6.80 5.26
N GLN A 299 46.94 6.36 4.14
CA GLN A 299 46.64 5.03 3.57
C GLN A 299 46.96 3.87 4.53
N GLY A 300 48.00 4.00 5.35
CA GLY A 300 48.33 3.02 6.41
C GLY A 300 47.24 2.89 7.47
N VAL A 301 46.57 3.99 7.82
CA VAL A 301 45.43 3.99 8.76
C VAL A 301 44.22 3.32 8.12
N VAL A 302 43.88 3.66 6.87
CA VAL A 302 42.77 3.02 6.14
C VAL A 302 42.97 1.51 5.98
N ALA A 303 44.21 1.07 5.69
CA ALA A 303 44.56 -0.34 5.58
C ALA A 303 44.49 -1.07 6.93
N ALA A 304 45.03 -0.48 8.00
CA ALA A 304 44.97 -1.04 9.35
C ALA A 304 43.54 -1.14 9.88
N TRP A 305 42.72 -0.11 9.64
CA TRP A 305 41.30 -0.08 9.98
C TRP A 305 40.53 -1.17 9.24
N ARG A 306 40.67 -1.27 7.91
CA ARG A 306 40.01 -2.32 7.11
C ARG A 306 40.37 -3.74 7.56
N LYS A 307 41.63 -3.97 7.95
CA LYS A 307 42.12 -5.27 8.48
C LYS A 307 41.59 -5.59 9.88
N ARG A 308 41.14 -4.59 10.64
CA ARG A 308 40.40 -4.75 11.90
C ARG A 308 38.93 -5.05 11.63
N THR A 309 38.24 -4.22 10.84
CA THR A 309 36.79 -4.35 10.60
C THR A 309 36.44 -5.65 9.87
N SER A 310 37.30 -6.14 8.97
CA SER A 310 37.11 -7.44 8.30
C SER A 310 37.27 -8.67 9.21
N ARG A 311 37.51 -8.49 10.52
CA ARG A 311 37.69 -9.56 11.52
C ARG A 311 36.66 -9.50 12.65
N ASP A 312 35.80 -8.49 12.66
CA ASP A 312 34.85 -8.23 13.73
C ASP A 312 33.41 -8.56 13.27
N PRO A 313 32.76 -9.60 13.83
CA PRO A 313 31.40 -9.97 13.44
C PRO A 313 30.35 -8.86 13.66
N SER A 314 30.61 -7.89 14.56
CA SER A 314 29.66 -6.81 14.87
C SER A 314 29.52 -5.77 13.75
N TRP A 315 30.40 -5.78 12.74
CA TRP A 315 30.29 -4.93 11.56
C TRP A 315 29.21 -5.37 10.56
N ARG A 316 28.54 -6.52 10.77
CA ARG A 316 27.32 -6.89 10.04
C ARG A 316 26.12 -6.09 10.58
N GLN A 317 26.00 -4.82 10.21
CA GLN A 317 24.84 -4.01 10.58
C GLN A 317 23.56 -4.44 9.82
N PRO A 318 22.36 -4.23 10.40
CA PRO A 318 21.09 -4.52 9.72
C PRO A 318 20.89 -3.66 8.46
N GLU A 319 20.21 -4.25 7.47
CA GLU A 319 19.85 -3.55 6.23
C GLU A 319 19.02 -2.29 6.48
N ARG A 320 19.28 -1.23 5.70
CA ARG A 320 18.44 -0.03 5.69
C ARG A 320 18.22 0.52 4.29
N THR A 321 16.95 0.67 3.96
CA THR A 321 16.46 1.28 2.72
C THR A 321 16.88 2.75 2.63
N ALA A 322 17.52 3.13 1.51
CA ALA A 322 17.84 4.51 1.18
C ALA A 322 17.31 4.84 -0.23
N LEU A 323 16.61 5.97 -0.36
CA LEU A 323 16.05 6.43 -1.64
C LEU A 323 17.13 7.05 -2.54
N ARG A 324 16.96 6.91 -3.85
CA ARG A 324 17.96 7.26 -4.88
C ARG A 324 18.22 8.78 -4.98
N PRO A 325 19.49 9.23 -4.93
CA PRO A 325 19.94 10.40 -5.70
C PRO A 325 19.90 10.09 -7.20
N ARG A 326 19.68 11.10 -8.05
CA ARG A 326 19.64 10.91 -9.52
C ARG A 326 21.06 10.81 -10.10
N LEU A 327 21.30 9.78 -10.90
CA LEU A 327 22.55 9.58 -11.65
C LEU A 327 22.76 10.74 -12.63
N ARG A 328 23.92 11.41 -12.56
CA ARG A 328 24.41 12.32 -13.60
C ARG A 328 25.59 11.63 -14.29
N ARG A 329 25.58 11.63 -15.63
CA ARG A 329 26.49 10.84 -16.48
C ARG A 329 27.86 11.51 -16.67
N ASP A 330 28.66 10.85 -17.51
CA ASP A 330 29.84 11.38 -18.20
C ASP A 330 31.14 11.34 -17.38
N MET A 331 31.59 10.11 -17.13
CA MET A 331 33.00 9.76 -16.98
C MET A 331 33.36 8.78 -18.10
N GLU A 332 34.52 8.95 -18.74
CA GLU A 332 34.96 8.15 -19.90
C GLU A 332 34.86 6.63 -19.62
N LYS A 333 34.33 5.84 -20.57
CA LYS A 333 34.27 4.36 -20.46
C LYS A 333 35.70 3.79 -20.50
N LYS A 334 36.35 3.70 -19.35
CA LYS A 334 37.65 3.04 -19.15
C LYS A 334 37.50 1.55 -19.45
N ALA A 335 38.35 1.03 -20.33
CA ALA A 335 38.39 -0.40 -20.63
C ALA A 335 38.75 -1.23 -19.38
N CYS A 336 38.33 -2.50 -19.35
CA CYS A 336 38.73 -3.42 -18.30
C CYS A 336 40.27 -3.56 -18.28
N PRO A 337 40.93 -3.51 -17.10
CA PRO A 337 42.36 -3.79 -17.02
C PRO A 337 42.67 -5.23 -17.45
N PRO A 338 43.74 -5.48 -18.23
CA PRO A 338 44.13 -6.83 -18.62
C PRO A 338 44.40 -7.69 -17.37
N GLY A 339 43.84 -8.91 -17.35
CA GLY A 339 43.88 -9.79 -16.18
C GLY A 339 42.79 -9.54 -15.14
N LYS A 340 41.82 -8.66 -15.39
CA LYS A 340 40.56 -8.53 -14.62
C LYS A 340 39.30 -8.94 -15.38
N GLU A 341 39.46 -9.72 -16.46
CA GLU A 341 38.33 -10.23 -17.23
C GLU A 341 37.52 -11.23 -16.41
N VAL A 342 36.22 -11.01 -16.31
CA VAL A 342 35.31 -11.84 -15.52
C VAL A 342 34.83 -13.00 -16.38
N LEU A 343 35.24 -14.22 -16.04
CA LEU A 343 34.83 -15.46 -16.71
C LEU A 343 33.66 -16.16 -16.01
N GLU A 344 33.43 -15.84 -14.73
CA GLU A 344 32.43 -16.48 -13.87
C GLU A 344 31.90 -15.46 -12.86
N ILE A 345 30.61 -15.53 -12.53
CA ILE A 345 30.00 -14.73 -11.46
C ILE A 345 30.28 -15.44 -10.14
N ASP A 346 31.15 -14.83 -9.33
CA ASP A 346 31.67 -15.39 -8.07
C ASP A 346 31.79 -14.33 -6.96
N GLU A 347 32.19 -14.78 -5.76
CA GLU A 347 32.38 -13.90 -4.60
C GLU A 347 33.49 -12.85 -4.79
N ASN A 348 34.45 -13.03 -5.71
CA ASN A 348 35.52 -12.07 -5.92
C ASN A 348 35.01 -10.73 -6.48
N LEU A 349 33.85 -10.75 -7.15
CA LEU A 349 33.20 -9.56 -7.69
C LEU A 349 32.77 -8.54 -6.62
N ILE A 350 32.59 -8.95 -5.35
CA ILE A 350 32.29 -7.98 -4.28
C ILE A 350 33.44 -7.00 -4.02
N PHE A 351 34.68 -7.39 -4.37
CA PHE A 351 35.89 -6.57 -4.23
C PHE A 351 36.15 -5.64 -5.43
N TYR A 352 35.39 -5.77 -6.52
CA TYR A 352 35.47 -4.86 -7.66
C TYR A 352 34.81 -3.53 -7.27
N LYS A 353 35.52 -2.41 -7.47
CA LYS A 353 34.90 -1.09 -7.39
C LYS A 353 33.81 -0.97 -8.44
N ASN A 354 32.82 -0.12 -8.19
CA ASN A 354 31.72 0.18 -9.11
C ASN A 354 32.16 0.34 -10.57
N TRP A 355 33.21 1.13 -10.85
CA TRP A 355 33.72 1.31 -12.21
C TRP A 355 34.47 0.09 -12.77
N GLU A 356 35.06 -0.76 -11.94
CA GLU A 356 35.71 -2.01 -12.36
C GLU A 356 34.65 -3.06 -12.71
N LEU A 357 33.57 -3.14 -11.93
CA LEU A 357 32.40 -3.97 -12.24
C LEU A 357 31.74 -3.51 -13.55
N GLU A 358 31.60 -2.20 -13.74
CA GLU A 358 31.11 -1.59 -14.98
C GLU A 358 32.05 -1.81 -16.18
N ALA A 359 33.36 -1.87 -15.98
CA ALA A 359 34.32 -2.11 -17.05
C ALA A 359 34.47 -3.60 -17.43
N CYS A 360 34.41 -4.51 -16.45
CA CYS A 360 34.87 -5.90 -16.60
C CYS A 360 33.79 -6.98 -16.59
N VAL A 361 32.60 -6.74 -16.03
CA VAL A 361 31.51 -7.74 -16.08
C VAL A 361 30.86 -7.71 -17.46
N ASN A 362 30.90 -8.82 -18.18
CA ASN A 362 30.19 -9.00 -19.44
C ASN A 362 28.68 -9.20 -19.18
N ALA A 363 27.82 -8.45 -19.88
CA ALA A 363 26.38 -8.51 -19.67
C ALA A 363 25.75 -9.87 -20.05
N SER A 364 26.28 -10.55 -21.07
CA SER A 364 25.79 -11.87 -21.51
C SER A 364 26.19 -12.97 -20.53
N LEU A 365 27.38 -12.87 -19.92
CA LEU A 365 27.78 -13.76 -18.82
C LEU A 365 26.85 -13.56 -17.61
N LEU A 366 26.61 -12.31 -17.22
CA LEU A 366 25.71 -11.95 -16.13
C LEU A 366 24.27 -12.45 -16.36
N ALA A 367 23.75 -12.35 -17.59
CA ALA A 367 22.44 -12.90 -17.94
C ALA A 367 22.40 -14.43 -17.86
N THR A 368 23.52 -15.10 -18.16
CA THR A 368 23.63 -16.58 -18.16
C THR A 368 23.83 -17.15 -16.75
N GLN A 369 24.36 -16.37 -15.82
CA GLN A 369 24.68 -16.75 -14.43
C GLN A 369 23.97 -15.86 -13.40
N ILE A 370 22.75 -15.41 -13.74
CA ILE A 370 21.96 -14.49 -12.90
C ILE A 370 21.52 -15.13 -11.58
N ASP A 371 21.34 -16.45 -11.58
CA ASP A 371 21.05 -17.30 -10.42
C ASP A 371 22.11 -17.16 -9.30
N ARG A 372 23.36 -16.87 -9.67
CA ARG A 372 24.47 -16.71 -8.73
C ARG A 372 24.49 -15.36 -8.03
N VAL A 373 23.86 -14.34 -8.61
CA VAL A 373 23.84 -12.98 -8.03
C VAL A 373 23.14 -12.97 -6.66
N ASP A 374 22.15 -13.85 -6.49
CA ASP A 374 21.43 -14.09 -5.23
C ASP A 374 22.32 -14.65 -4.11
N ALA A 375 23.33 -15.46 -4.45
CA ALA A 375 24.21 -16.10 -3.48
C ALA A 375 25.31 -15.15 -2.95
N ILE A 376 25.52 -14.02 -3.62
CA ILE A 376 26.66 -13.12 -3.39
C ILE A 376 26.15 -11.80 -2.74
N PRO A 377 26.72 -11.36 -1.59
CA PRO A 377 26.26 -10.17 -0.87
C PRO A 377 26.74 -8.86 -1.52
N PHE A 378 26.33 -8.61 -2.76
CA PHE A 378 26.62 -7.38 -3.49
C PHE A 378 25.97 -6.15 -2.82
N THR A 379 26.69 -5.03 -2.82
CA THR A 379 26.14 -3.74 -2.39
C THR A 379 25.02 -3.26 -3.31
N TYR A 380 24.10 -2.42 -2.81
CA TYR A 380 23.02 -1.86 -3.64
C TYR A 380 23.54 -1.04 -4.85
N GLU A 381 24.76 -0.51 -4.79
CA GLU A 381 25.42 0.16 -5.93
C GLU A 381 25.89 -0.83 -6.99
N GLN A 382 26.57 -1.92 -6.57
CA GLN A 382 26.99 -3.00 -7.46
C GLN A 382 25.78 -3.69 -8.10
N LEU A 383 24.72 -3.98 -7.34
CA LEU A 383 23.44 -4.50 -7.87
C LEU A 383 22.82 -3.54 -8.90
N GLY A 384 22.94 -2.22 -8.70
CA GLY A 384 22.50 -1.21 -9.65
C GLY A 384 23.27 -1.24 -10.99
N ILE A 385 24.57 -1.54 -10.93
CA ILE A 385 25.44 -1.71 -12.11
C ILE A 385 25.12 -3.02 -12.84
N LEU A 386 24.95 -4.13 -12.10
CA LEU A 386 24.50 -5.39 -12.67
C LEU A 386 23.14 -5.23 -13.37
N LYS A 387 22.20 -4.46 -12.78
CA LYS A 387 20.93 -4.13 -13.44
C LYS A 387 21.16 -3.27 -14.69
N HIS A 388 22.01 -2.25 -14.62
CA HIS A 388 22.31 -1.40 -15.78
C HIS A 388 22.88 -2.21 -16.96
N LYS A 389 23.71 -3.23 -16.69
CA LYS A 389 24.23 -4.14 -17.72
C LYS A 389 23.16 -5.01 -18.35
N LEU A 390 22.23 -5.53 -17.56
CA LEU A 390 21.06 -6.23 -18.08
C LEU A 390 20.13 -5.30 -18.86
N ASP A 391 19.99 -4.03 -18.47
CA ASP A 391 19.27 -2.99 -19.23
C ASP A 391 19.98 -2.61 -20.54
N GLU A 392 21.32 -2.57 -20.58
CA GLU A 392 22.11 -2.35 -21.83
C GLU A 392 21.95 -3.53 -22.80
N LEU A 393 21.91 -4.77 -22.30
CA LEU A 393 21.76 -5.99 -23.11
C LEU A 393 20.30 -6.22 -23.57
N TYR A 394 19.33 -5.91 -22.72
CA TYR A 394 17.91 -6.18 -22.93
C TYR A 394 17.06 -4.90 -22.78
N PRO A 395 17.27 -3.86 -23.62
CA PRO A 395 16.61 -2.57 -23.48
C PRO A 395 15.07 -2.64 -23.63
N GLN A 396 14.57 -3.67 -24.32
CA GLN A 396 13.14 -3.94 -24.53
C GLN A 396 12.53 -4.87 -23.47
N GLY A 397 13.25 -5.20 -22.39
CA GLY A 397 12.81 -6.16 -21.36
C GLY A 397 13.55 -7.49 -21.42
N TYR A 398 13.69 -8.14 -20.27
CA TYR A 398 14.49 -9.36 -20.11
C TYR A 398 13.78 -10.57 -20.74
N PRO A 399 14.51 -11.57 -21.26
CA PRO A 399 13.92 -12.83 -21.73
C PRO A 399 13.50 -13.71 -20.55
N GLU A 400 12.43 -14.49 -20.73
CA GLU A 400 11.80 -15.28 -19.65
C GLU A 400 12.77 -16.21 -18.87
N PRO A 401 13.75 -16.92 -19.48
CA PRO A 401 14.72 -17.70 -18.73
C PRO A 401 15.58 -16.89 -17.76
N VAL A 402 15.88 -15.61 -18.07
CA VAL A 402 16.58 -14.70 -17.14
C VAL A 402 15.64 -14.26 -16.03
N ILE A 403 14.37 -13.97 -16.37
CA ILE A 403 13.33 -13.56 -15.41
C ILE A 403 13.10 -14.64 -14.35
N GLN A 404 13.00 -15.91 -14.77
CA GLN A 404 12.77 -17.06 -13.89
C GLN A 404 13.87 -17.22 -12.83
N HIS A 405 15.11 -16.84 -13.16
CA HIS A 405 16.28 -16.98 -12.29
C HIS A 405 16.70 -15.68 -11.60
N LEU A 406 15.88 -14.61 -11.65
CA LEU A 406 16.17 -13.35 -10.96
C LEU A 406 16.25 -13.50 -9.43
N GLY A 407 15.49 -14.42 -8.83
CA GLY A 407 15.50 -14.60 -7.38
C GLY A 407 15.30 -13.29 -6.59
N GLN A 408 16.10 -13.06 -5.55
CA GLN A 408 16.18 -11.82 -4.76
C GLN A 408 16.56 -10.59 -5.60
N PHE A 409 17.26 -10.73 -6.72
CA PHE A 409 17.50 -9.64 -7.67
C PHE A 409 16.19 -9.02 -8.20
N PHE A 410 15.06 -9.77 -8.17
CA PHE A 410 13.71 -9.25 -8.44
C PHE A 410 13.36 -8.02 -7.57
N LEU A 411 13.82 -7.96 -6.33
CA LEU A 411 13.57 -6.84 -5.40
C LEU A 411 14.23 -5.52 -5.83
N LYS A 412 15.03 -5.51 -6.91
CA LYS A 412 15.60 -4.29 -7.51
C LYS A 412 14.84 -3.79 -8.76
N MET A 413 13.76 -4.49 -9.16
CA MET A 413 12.99 -4.18 -10.36
C MET A 413 11.85 -3.20 -10.06
N SER A 414 11.70 -2.18 -10.91
CA SER A 414 10.58 -1.23 -10.85
C SER A 414 9.36 -1.75 -11.64
N PRO A 415 8.14 -1.26 -11.38
CA PRO A 415 6.99 -1.54 -12.24
C PRO A 415 7.27 -1.21 -13.72
N GLU A 416 8.06 -0.16 -13.97
CA GLU A 416 8.48 0.27 -15.31
C GLU A 416 9.49 -0.69 -15.98
N ASP A 417 10.20 -1.51 -15.21
CA ASP A 417 11.00 -2.63 -15.74
C ASP A 417 10.11 -3.83 -16.06
N ILE A 418 9.24 -4.21 -15.12
CA ILE A 418 8.35 -5.36 -15.23
C ILE A 418 7.40 -5.23 -16.43
N ARG A 419 6.90 -4.01 -16.73
CA ARG A 419 6.06 -3.73 -17.91
C ARG A 419 6.71 -4.05 -19.26
N LYS A 420 8.04 -4.17 -19.33
CA LYS A 420 8.77 -4.51 -20.56
C LYS A 420 8.89 -6.02 -20.77
N TRP A 421 8.75 -6.80 -19.70
CA TRP A 421 8.94 -8.25 -19.74
C TRP A 421 7.79 -8.92 -20.49
N ASN A 422 8.01 -10.16 -20.94
CA ASN A 422 6.97 -11.05 -21.42
C ASN A 422 7.03 -12.34 -20.59
N VAL A 423 6.15 -12.47 -19.61
CA VAL A 423 6.13 -13.57 -18.64
C VAL A 423 4.99 -14.52 -18.99
N THR A 424 5.29 -15.63 -19.64
CA THR A 424 4.28 -16.56 -20.16
C THR A 424 4.15 -17.83 -19.32
N SER A 425 5.19 -18.23 -18.60
CA SER A 425 5.24 -19.46 -17.81
C SER A 425 4.75 -19.25 -16.37
N LEU A 426 3.93 -20.19 -15.92
CA LEU A 426 3.44 -20.22 -14.54
C LEU A 426 4.58 -20.47 -13.53
N GLU A 427 5.64 -21.18 -13.92
CA GLU A 427 6.79 -21.41 -13.03
C GLU A 427 7.63 -20.14 -12.84
N THR A 428 7.74 -19.28 -13.85
CA THR A 428 8.31 -17.93 -13.71
C THR A 428 7.51 -17.09 -12.72
N LEU A 429 6.18 -17.11 -12.83
CA LEU A 429 5.29 -16.41 -11.90
C LEU A 429 5.45 -16.97 -10.48
N LYS A 430 5.41 -18.29 -10.28
CA LYS A 430 5.60 -18.94 -8.97
C LYS A 430 6.95 -18.56 -8.34
N ALA A 431 8.03 -18.52 -9.12
CA ALA A 431 9.36 -18.15 -8.64
C ALA A 431 9.40 -16.72 -8.11
N LEU A 432 8.93 -15.74 -8.89
CA LEU A 432 8.93 -14.33 -8.49
C LEU A 432 7.94 -14.03 -7.35
N LEU A 433 6.74 -14.62 -7.39
CA LEU A 433 5.76 -14.47 -6.32
C LEU A 433 6.31 -15.04 -5.00
N LYS A 434 7.01 -16.19 -5.02
CA LYS A 434 7.69 -16.75 -3.84
C LYS A 434 8.68 -15.76 -3.21
N VAL A 435 9.45 -15.01 -4.03
CA VAL A 435 10.37 -13.96 -3.54
C VAL A 435 9.62 -12.77 -2.94
N SER A 436 8.46 -12.37 -3.50
CA SER A 436 7.72 -11.22 -2.97
C SER A 436 7.07 -11.43 -1.59
N LYS A 437 7.02 -12.66 -1.06
CA LYS A 437 6.36 -12.94 0.24
C LYS A 437 7.07 -12.20 1.38
N GLY A 438 6.33 -11.34 2.08
CA GLY A 438 6.83 -10.56 3.21
C GLY A 438 7.50 -9.22 2.83
N HIS A 439 7.55 -8.88 1.54
CA HIS A 439 8.11 -7.61 1.05
C HIS A 439 7.00 -6.66 0.55
N GLU A 440 7.21 -5.35 0.71
CA GLU A 440 6.26 -4.30 0.27
C GLU A 440 6.34 -4.07 -1.25
N MET A 441 6.01 -5.11 -2.02
CA MET A 441 6.16 -5.19 -3.49
C MET A 441 4.81 -5.15 -4.21
N SER A 442 3.76 -4.57 -3.62
CA SER A 442 2.37 -4.74 -4.09
C SER A 442 2.14 -4.24 -5.50
N VAL A 443 2.70 -3.09 -5.88
CA VAL A 443 2.58 -2.53 -7.24
C VAL A 443 3.34 -3.37 -8.27
N GLN A 444 4.51 -3.89 -7.90
CA GLN A 444 5.32 -4.79 -8.73
C GLN A 444 4.62 -6.14 -8.94
N VAL A 445 4.07 -6.73 -7.89
CA VAL A 445 3.30 -7.98 -7.92
C VAL A 445 2.03 -7.82 -8.76
N ALA A 446 1.28 -6.73 -8.59
CA ALA A 446 0.14 -6.41 -9.43
C ALA A 446 0.53 -6.29 -10.91
N THR A 447 1.62 -5.58 -11.21
CA THR A 447 2.14 -5.40 -12.59
C THR A 447 2.60 -6.72 -13.21
N LEU A 448 3.23 -7.59 -12.42
CA LEU A 448 3.67 -8.93 -12.87
C LEU A 448 2.48 -9.85 -13.16
N ILE A 449 1.47 -9.85 -12.28
CA ILE A 449 0.25 -10.64 -12.45
C ILE A 449 -0.55 -10.14 -13.67
N ASP A 450 -0.74 -8.82 -13.81
CA ASP A 450 -1.37 -8.18 -14.97
C ASP A 450 -0.69 -8.60 -16.29
N HIS A 451 0.65 -8.54 -16.35
CA HIS A 451 1.36 -8.97 -17.56
C HIS A 451 1.23 -10.47 -17.83
N PHE A 452 1.38 -11.34 -16.83
CA PHE A 452 1.19 -12.79 -17.02
C PHE A 452 -0.23 -13.15 -17.49
N LEU A 453 -1.22 -12.36 -17.08
CA LEU A 453 -2.62 -12.48 -17.50
C LEU A 453 -2.91 -11.84 -18.87
N MET A 454 -1.98 -11.07 -19.42
CA MET A 454 -2.19 -10.33 -20.67
C MET A 454 -2.44 -11.31 -21.84
N GLY A 455 -3.60 -11.17 -22.48
CA GLY A 455 -4.05 -12.09 -23.53
C GLY A 455 -4.67 -13.43 -23.04
N ARG A 456 -4.52 -13.80 -21.76
CA ARG A 456 -5.15 -15.00 -21.17
C ARG A 456 -6.65 -14.73 -20.91
N ARG A 457 -7.52 -15.36 -21.70
CA ARG A 457 -9.00 -15.26 -21.56
C ARG A 457 -9.59 -16.17 -20.47
N GLN A 458 -8.90 -17.26 -20.14
CA GLN A 458 -9.36 -18.26 -19.18
C GLN A 458 -8.16 -18.73 -18.35
N LEU A 459 -8.40 -19.04 -17.08
CA LEU A 459 -7.38 -19.51 -16.15
C LEU A 459 -7.61 -21.00 -15.86
N ASP A 460 -6.55 -21.79 -15.98
CA ASP A 460 -6.54 -23.17 -15.50
C ASP A 460 -6.48 -23.21 -13.97
N LYS A 461 -6.68 -24.41 -13.40
CA LYS A 461 -6.75 -24.58 -11.94
C LYS A 461 -5.42 -24.30 -11.25
N ASP A 462 -4.27 -24.67 -11.81
CA ASP A 462 -2.97 -24.50 -11.12
C ASP A 462 -2.50 -23.03 -11.18
N THR A 463 -2.77 -22.34 -12.30
CA THR A 463 -2.64 -20.87 -12.40
C THR A 463 -3.51 -20.19 -11.34
N LEU A 464 -4.78 -20.59 -11.24
CA LEU A 464 -5.73 -20.03 -10.30
C LEU A 464 -5.30 -20.29 -8.85
N ASP A 465 -5.08 -21.56 -8.46
CA ASP A 465 -4.64 -21.95 -7.12
C ASP A 465 -3.34 -21.21 -6.74
N THR A 466 -2.40 -21.04 -7.67
CA THR A 466 -1.19 -20.21 -7.49
C THR A 466 -1.53 -18.76 -7.13
N LEU A 467 -2.44 -18.12 -7.86
CA LEU A 467 -2.87 -16.74 -7.58
C LEU A 467 -3.61 -16.65 -6.23
N THR A 468 -4.39 -17.67 -5.83
CA THR A 468 -5.12 -17.67 -4.55
C THR A 468 -4.20 -17.58 -3.33
N ALA A 469 -3.00 -18.19 -3.41
CA ALA A 469 -2.01 -18.16 -2.34
C ALA A 469 -1.39 -16.77 -2.07
N PHE A 470 -1.81 -15.75 -2.84
CA PHE A 470 -1.39 -14.34 -2.76
C PHE A 470 -2.58 -13.36 -2.79
N TYR A 471 -3.81 -13.85 -2.69
CA TYR A 471 -5.04 -13.06 -2.83
C TYR A 471 -5.74 -12.86 -1.48
N PRO A 472 -6.36 -11.67 -1.24
CA PRO A 472 -7.40 -11.17 -2.14
C PRO A 472 -7.14 -9.79 -2.79
N GLY A 473 -6.10 -9.06 -2.37
CA GLY A 473 -5.97 -7.60 -2.59
C GLY A 473 -5.78 -7.08 -4.03
N TYR A 474 -5.71 -7.95 -5.05
CA TYR A 474 -5.59 -7.56 -6.46
C TYR A 474 -6.80 -8.00 -7.31
N LEU A 475 -7.88 -8.46 -6.68
CA LEU A 475 -9.04 -9.04 -7.36
C LEU A 475 -9.72 -8.07 -8.33
N CYS A 476 -9.62 -6.77 -8.06
CA CYS A 476 -10.05 -5.67 -8.92
C CYS A 476 -9.08 -5.31 -10.06
N SER A 477 -8.00 -6.06 -10.25
CA SER A 477 -7.11 -5.96 -11.42
C SER A 477 -7.48 -6.95 -12.53
N LEU A 478 -8.28 -7.97 -12.23
CA LEU A 478 -8.69 -9.00 -13.19
C LEU A 478 -9.77 -8.48 -14.16
N SER A 479 -9.72 -8.90 -15.43
CA SER A 479 -10.78 -8.59 -16.39
C SER A 479 -12.10 -9.27 -16.01
N PRO A 480 -13.29 -8.78 -16.44
CA PRO A 480 -14.57 -9.44 -16.20
C PRO A 480 -14.59 -10.91 -16.67
N GLU A 481 -13.92 -11.23 -17.77
CA GLU A 481 -13.80 -12.57 -18.34
C GLU A 481 -12.92 -13.47 -17.47
N GLN A 482 -11.80 -12.94 -16.96
CA GLN A 482 -10.89 -13.63 -16.03
C GLN A 482 -11.56 -13.86 -14.66
N LEU A 483 -12.29 -12.86 -14.15
CA LEU A 483 -13.18 -13.01 -12.99
C LEU A 483 -14.24 -14.09 -13.22
N GLY A 484 -14.72 -14.24 -14.45
CA GLY A 484 -15.56 -15.35 -14.89
C GLY A 484 -14.99 -16.73 -14.54
N SER A 485 -13.66 -16.89 -14.55
CA SER A 485 -12.96 -18.14 -14.19
C SER A 485 -12.81 -18.36 -12.67
N VAL A 486 -12.99 -17.34 -11.83
CA VAL A 486 -12.81 -17.45 -10.36
C VAL A 486 -13.95 -18.26 -9.72
N PRO A 487 -13.70 -19.37 -9.01
CA PRO A 487 -14.73 -20.18 -8.36
C PRO A 487 -15.32 -19.50 -7.11
N PRO A 488 -16.62 -19.71 -6.81
CA PRO A 488 -17.30 -19.11 -5.65
C PRO A 488 -16.64 -19.40 -4.29
N SER A 489 -15.95 -20.53 -4.13
CA SER A 489 -15.26 -20.89 -2.87
C SER A 489 -14.26 -19.83 -2.40
N LEU A 490 -13.64 -19.09 -3.31
CA LEU A 490 -12.62 -18.09 -3.01
C LEU A 490 -13.22 -16.75 -2.53
N ILE A 491 -14.50 -16.50 -2.81
CA ILE A 491 -15.19 -15.27 -2.38
C ILE A 491 -15.23 -15.16 -0.84
N TRP A 492 -15.14 -16.30 -0.13
CA TRP A 492 -15.01 -16.36 1.32
C TRP A 492 -13.74 -15.74 1.89
N ALA A 493 -12.66 -15.61 1.09
CA ALA A 493 -11.41 -14.98 1.51
C ALA A 493 -11.40 -13.45 1.27
N VAL A 494 -12.31 -12.92 0.46
CA VAL A 494 -12.33 -11.52 0.03
C VAL A 494 -12.85 -10.63 1.17
N ARG A 495 -12.05 -9.62 1.56
CA ARG A 495 -12.44 -8.63 2.58
C ARG A 495 -13.06 -7.41 1.89
N PRO A 496 -13.86 -6.58 2.59
CA PRO A 496 -14.45 -5.37 2.01
C PRO A 496 -13.44 -4.43 1.32
N GLN A 497 -12.24 -4.28 1.91
CA GLN A 497 -11.18 -3.41 1.39
C GLN A 497 -10.58 -3.92 0.08
N ASP A 498 -10.62 -5.24 -0.17
CA ASP A 498 -10.10 -5.85 -1.40
C ASP A 498 -11.04 -5.58 -2.61
N LEU A 499 -12.18 -4.92 -2.38
CA LEU A 499 -13.18 -4.54 -3.39
C LEU A 499 -13.27 -3.02 -3.62
N ASP A 500 -12.63 -2.18 -2.80
CA ASP A 500 -12.73 -0.71 -2.93
C ASP A 500 -12.11 -0.15 -4.22
N THR A 501 -11.30 -0.95 -4.93
CA THR A 501 -10.73 -0.62 -6.24
C THR A 501 -11.51 -1.20 -7.43
N CYS A 502 -12.61 -1.93 -7.22
CA CYS A 502 -13.34 -2.61 -8.29
C CYS A 502 -14.28 -1.68 -9.06
N GLY A 503 -14.16 -1.72 -10.39
CA GLY A 503 -15.11 -1.07 -11.29
C GLY A 503 -16.46 -1.81 -11.36
N PRO A 504 -17.56 -1.13 -11.74
CA PRO A 504 -18.90 -1.73 -11.76
C PRO A 504 -19.02 -3.03 -12.57
N ARG A 505 -18.30 -3.16 -13.70
CA ARG A 505 -18.26 -4.38 -14.53
C ARG A 505 -17.60 -5.58 -13.85
N GLN A 506 -16.69 -5.35 -12.90
CA GLN A 506 -16.06 -6.42 -12.14
C GLN A 506 -16.99 -6.90 -11.02
N LEU A 507 -17.61 -5.94 -10.31
CA LEU A 507 -18.64 -6.26 -9.30
C LEU A 507 -19.82 -7.01 -9.92
N GLU A 508 -20.25 -6.66 -11.13
CA GLU A 508 -21.28 -7.37 -11.91
C GLU A 508 -20.99 -8.86 -12.14
N VAL A 509 -19.72 -9.25 -12.30
CA VAL A 509 -19.30 -10.67 -12.40
C VAL A 509 -19.12 -11.32 -11.02
N LEU A 510 -18.66 -10.55 -10.03
CA LEU A 510 -18.38 -11.03 -8.68
C LEU A 510 -19.65 -11.25 -7.85
N TYR A 511 -20.67 -10.42 -8.02
CA TYR A 511 -21.89 -10.46 -7.22
C TYR A 511 -22.67 -11.78 -7.37
N PRO A 512 -22.91 -12.33 -8.58
CA PRO A 512 -23.48 -13.68 -8.73
C PRO A 512 -22.61 -14.78 -8.10
N LYS A 513 -21.28 -14.64 -8.13
CA LYS A 513 -20.35 -15.59 -7.48
C LYS A 513 -20.42 -15.49 -5.96
N ALA A 514 -20.59 -14.29 -5.40
CA ALA A 514 -20.82 -14.07 -3.98
C ALA A 514 -22.17 -14.63 -3.52
N ARG A 515 -23.24 -14.49 -4.33
CA ARG A 515 -24.53 -15.15 -4.08
C ARG A 515 -24.39 -16.68 -3.98
N LEU A 516 -23.64 -17.31 -4.90
CA LEU A 516 -23.36 -18.74 -4.86
C LEU A 516 -22.47 -19.14 -3.67
N ALA A 517 -21.46 -18.34 -3.35
CA ALA A 517 -20.56 -18.59 -2.22
C ALA A 517 -21.29 -18.56 -0.87
N PHE A 518 -22.19 -17.58 -0.69
CA PHE A 518 -22.92 -17.33 0.54
C PHE A 518 -24.33 -17.95 0.55
N GLN A 519 -24.66 -18.85 -0.39
CA GLN A 519 -26.00 -19.43 -0.54
C GLN A 519 -26.53 -20.19 0.70
N ASN A 520 -25.62 -20.65 1.57
CA ASN A 520 -25.94 -21.35 2.82
C ASN A 520 -26.01 -20.40 4.04
N VAL A 521 -25.68 -19.12 3.88
CA VAL A 521 -25.68 -18.10 4.94
C VAL A 521 -27.05 -17.44 4.99
N ASN A 522 -27.57 -17.18 6.19
CA ASN A 522 -28.94 -16.67 6.38
C ASN A 522 -28.97 -15.38 7.22
N GLY A 523 -30.11 -14.70 7.21
CA GLY A 523 -30.40 -13.54 8.06
C GLY A 523 -29.42 -12.37 7.88
N SER A 524 -29.08 -11.72 8.99
CA SER A 524 -28.16 -10.57 9.02
C SER A 524 -26.72 -10.92 8.62
N GLU A 525 -26.27 -12.16 8.83
CA GLU A 525 -24.95 -12.62 8.40
C GLU A 525 -24.84 -12.66 6.87
N TYR A 526 -25.89 -13.11 6.17
CA TYR A 526 -25.92 -13.05 4.71
C TYR A 526 -25.76 -11.60 4.21
N PHE A 527 -26.47 -10.66 4.85
CA PHE A 527 -26.36 -9.25 4.48
C PHE A 527 -24.96 -8.69 4.75
N SER A 528 -24.34 -9.00 5.90
CA SER A 528 -22.99 -8.52 6.22
C SER A 528 -21.91 -9.05 5.27
N LYS A 529 -22.06 -10.28 4.75
CA LYS A 529 -21.17 -10.87 3.74
C LYS A 529 -21.39 -10.30 2.34
N ILE A 530 -22.65 -10.15 1.90
CA ILE A 530 -22.96 -9.70 0.53
C ILE A 530 -22.81 -8.18 0.33
N ARG A 531 -22.88 -7.38 1.40
CA ARG A 531 -22.91 -5.89 1.37
C ARG A 531 -21.87 -5.27 0.43
N SER A 532 -20.61 -5.69 0.54
CA SER A 532 -19.49 -5.14 -0.25
C SER A 532 -19.58 -5.46 -1.75
N PHE A 533 -20.37 -6.46 -2.15
CA PHE A 533 -20.56 -6.85 -3.54
C PHE A 533 -21.79 -6.17 -4.19
N LEU A 534 -22.61 -5.42 -3.44
CA LEU A 534 -23.88 -4.89 -3.92
C LEU A 534 -23.77 -3.88 -5.07
N GLY A 535 -22.60 -3.27 -5.30
CA GLY A 535 -22.33 -2.48 -6.51
C GLY A 535 -22.42 -3.29 -7.82
N GLY A 536 -22.48 -4.62 -7.74
CA GLY A 536 -22.76 -5.52 -8.86
C GLY A 536 -24.19 -6.06 -8.95
N ALA A 537 -25.07 -5.71 -8.01
CA ALA A 537 -26.41 -6.31 -7.91
C ALA A 537 -27.37 -5.81 -9.02
N PRO A 538 -28.20 -6.69 -9.60
CA PRO A 538 -29.32 -6.31 -10.46
C PRO A 538 -30.51 -5.79 -9.62
N ALA A 539 -31.43 -5.08 -10.26
CA ALA A 539 -32.60 -4.50 -9.60
C ALA A 539 -33.46 -5.55 -8.90
N GLU A 540 -33.62 -6.73 -9.50
CA GLU A 540 -34.41 -7.86 -9.00
C GLU A 540 -33.92 -8.33 -7.62
N ASP A 541 -32.59 -8.40 -7.43
CA ASP A 541 -32.01 -8.83 -6.16
C ASP A 541 -32.06 -7.72 -5.10
N LEU A 542 -31.99 -6.44 -5.50
CA LEU A 542 -32.25 -5.32 -4.59
C LEU A 542 -33.72 -5.33 -4.10
N LYS A 543 -34.68 -5.67 -4.98
CA LYS A 543 -36.08 -5.85 -4.60
C LYS A 543 -36.26 -7.02 -3.63
N LEU A 544 -35.60 -8.15 -3.86
CA LEU A 544 -35.58 -9.29 -2.94
C LEU A 544 -34.92 -8.95 -1.59
N LEU A 545 -33.91 -8.08 -1.56
CA LEU A 545 -33.29 -7.60 -0.31
C LEU A 545 -34.23 -6.67 0.47
N SER A 546 -35.01 -5.82 -0.19
CA SER A 546 -36.02 -4.95 0.46
C SER A 546 -37.07 -5.72 1.27
N GLN A 547 -37.28 -7.00 0.92
CA GLN A 547 -38.24 -7.90 1.59
C GLN A 547 -37.62 -8.62 2.80
N ARG A 548 -36.30 -8.54 3.01
CA ARG A 548 -35.55 -9.31 4.03
C ARG A 548 -35.22 -8.52 5.30
N ASN A 549 -35.88 -7.37 5.52
CA ASN A 549 -35.67 -6.49 6.67
C ASN A 549 -34.20 -6.12 6.89
N VAL A 550 -33.52 -5.73 5.80
CA VAL A 550 -32.13 -5.26 5.83
C VAL A 550 -32.06 -3.78 6.19
N SER A 551 -30.90 -3.33 6.65
CA SER A 551 -30.62 -1.92 6.92
C SER A 551 -29.30 -1.55 6.25
N MET A 552 -29.41 -1.02 5.03
CA MET A 552 -28.28 -0.51 4.25
C MET A 552 -27.97 0.92 4.69
N ASP A 553 -26.70 1.21 4.91
CA ASP A 553 -26.21 2.57 5.09
C ASP A 553 -26.15 3.33 3.77
N LEU A 554 -26.21 4.65 3.86
CA LEU A 554 -26.16 5.55 2.70
C LEU A 554 -24.89 5.37 1.85
N ALA A 555 -23.73 5.11 2.45
CA ALA A 555 -22.48 4.95 1.71
C ALA A 555 -22.45 3.65 0.87
N THR A 556 -23.07 2.56 1.33
CA THR A 556 -23.32 1.38 0.49
C THR A 556 -24.35 1.69 -0.61
N PHE A 557 -25.42 2.43 -0.30
CA PHE A 557 -26.45 2.79 -1.29
C PHE A 557 -25.88 3.65 -2.43
N MET A 558 -25.00 4.60 -2.12
CA MET A 558 -24.30 5.43 -3.11
C MET A 558 -23.27 4.65 -3.96
N LYS A 559 -22.88 3.43 -3.55
CA LYS A 559 -22.06 2.51 -4.35
C LYS A 559 -22.88 1.59 -5.29
N LEU A 560 -24.22 1.67 -5.26
CA LEU A 560 -25.09 0.89 -6.16
C LEU A 560 -25.05 1.47 -7.59
N ARG A 561 -25.17 0.60 -8.60
CA ARG A 561 -25.32 1.03 -10.00
C ARG A 561 -26.65 1.76 -10.19
N THR A 562 -26.62 2.95 -10.77
CA THR A 562 -27.80 3.77 -11.06
C THR A 562 -28.90 2.96 -11.75
N GLU A 563 -28.58 2.22 -12.82
CA GLU A 563 -29.53 1.37 -13.56
C GLU A 563 -30.22 0.27 -12.72
N ALA A 564 -29.63 -0.16 -11.60
CA ALA A 564 -30.24 -1.11 -10.67
C ALA A 564 -31.13 -0.43 -9.61
N VAL A 565 -30.90 0.86 -9.33
CA VAL A 565 -31.69 1.70 -8.40
C VAL A 565 -32.89 2.36 -9.09
N LEU A 566 -32.73 2.79 -10.34
CA LEU A 566 -33.81 3.45 -11.12
C LEU A 566 -35.15 2.67 -11.18
N PRO A 567 -35.19 1.31 -11.20
CA PRO A 567 -36.44 0.55 -11.20
C PRO A 567 -37.07 0.32 -9.81
N LEU A 568 -36.46 0.83 -8.73
CA LEU A 568 -36.96 0.69 -7.36
C LEU A 568 -38.00 1.76 -7.04
N THR A 569 -39.04 1.36 -6.30
CA THR A 569 -40.06 2.25 -5.75
C THR A 569 -39.62 2.91 -4.45
N VAL A 570 -40.28 4.01 -4.05
CA VAL A 570 -40.09 4.66 -2.75
C VAL A 570 -40.18 3.69 -1.57
N ALA A 571 -41.17 2.79 -1.56
CA ALA A 571 -41.33 1.80 -0.50
C ALA A 571 -40.23 0.72 -0.49
N GLU A 572 -39.61 0.40 -1.64
CA GLU A 572 -38.48 -0.53 -1.71
C GLU A 572 -37.18 0.15 -1.23
N VAL A 573 -36.93 1.40 -1.60
CA VAL A 573 -35.76 2.19 -1.13
C VAL A 573 -35.84 2.48 0.36
N GLN A 574 -37.02 2.84 0.88
CA GLN A 574 -37.26 3.03 2.32
C GLN A 574 -36.94 1.74 3.11
N LYS A 575 -37.37 0.57 2.60
CA LYS A 575 -37.08 -0.74 3.23
C LYS A 575 -35.63 -1.21 3.07
N LEU A 576 -34.90 -0.72 2.07
CA LEU A 576 -33.48 -1.02 1.91
C LEU A 576 -32.61 -0.19 2.87
N LEU A 577 -32.94 1.09 3.06
CA LEU A 577 -32.17 1.99 3.94
C LEU A 577 -32.58 1.88 5.42
N GLY A 578 -33.85 1.57 5.70
CA GLY A 578 -34.40 1.54 7.05
C GLY A 578 -34.21 2.89 7.76
N PRO A 579 -33.54 2.93 8.94
CA PRO A 579 -33.30 4.19 9.67
C PRO A 579 -32.39 5.18 8.91
N HIS A 580 -31.64 4.74 7.90
CA HIS A 580 -30.75 5.63 7.14
C HIS A 580 -31.47 6.43 6.04
N VAL A 581 -32.80 6.28 5.89
CA VAL A 581 -33.57 6.91 4.80
C VAL A 581 -33.49 8.44 4.83
N GLU A 582 -33.37 9.06 6.01
CA GLU A 582 -33.19 10.52 6.18
C GLU A 582 -31.97 11.05 5.42
N GLY A 583 -30.92 10.23 5.28
CA GLY A 583 -29.69 10.56 4.56
C GLY A 583 -29.90 10.87 3.07
N LEU A 584 -31.00 10.41 2.46
CA LEU A 584 -31.35 10.72 1.06
C LEU A 584 -31.39 12.23 0.78
N LYS A 585 -31.74 13.06 1.77
CA LYS A 585 -31.82 14.52 1.58
C LYS A 585 -30.45 15.18 1.41
N ALA A 586 -29.38 14.58 1.94
CA ALA A 586 -28.01 15.06 1.71
C ALA A 586 -27.52 14.75 0.29
N GLU A 587 -27.96 13.62 -0.28
CA GLU A 587 -27.52 13.10 -1.58
C GLU A 587 -28.48 13.43 -2.74
N GLU A 588 -29.50 14.26 -2.49
CA GLU A 588 -30.53 14.71 -3.46
C GLU A 588 -29.96 15.22 -4.80
N ARG A 589 -28.69 15.66 -4.83
CA ARG A 589 -28.00 16.21 -6.02
C ARG A 589 -27.05 15.23 -6.71
N HIS A 590 -26.81 14.06 -6.15
CA HIS A 590 -25.81 13.09 -6.62
C HIS A 590 -26.45 11.80 -7.16
N SER A 591 -25.78 11.15 -8.13
CA SER A 591 -26.20 9.81 -8.62
C SER A 591 -25.78 8.75 -7.59
N PRO A 592 -26.59 7.70 -7.31
CA PRO A 592 -27.85 7.34 -7.97
C PRO A 592 -29.10 8.08 -7.45
N VAL A 593 -29.06 8.70 -6.27
CA VAL A 593 -30.24 9.25 -5.57
C VAL A 593 -31.02 10.27 -6.40
N ARG A 594 -30.35 11.28 -6.97
CA ARG A 594 -30.95 12.29 -7.84
C ARG A 594 -31.69 11.66 -9.03
N ASP A 595 -31.04 10.73 -9.72
CA ASP A 595 -31.56 10.16 -10.96
C ASP A 595 -32.74 9.21 -10.68
N TRP A 596 -32.76 8.60 -9.49
CA TRP A 596 -33.89 7.86 -8.96
C TRP A 596 -35.07 8.77 -8.58
N ILE A 597 -34.84 9.90 -7.90
CA ILE A 597 -35.86 10.92 -7.57
C ILE A 597 -36.59 11.38 -8.83
N LEU A 598 -35.84 11.70 -9.91
CA LEU A 598 -36.38 12.12 -11.21
C LEU A 598 -37.31 11.09 -11.89
N ARG A 599 -37.41 9.85 -11.39
CA ARG A 599 -38.30 8.80 -11.90
C ARG A 599 -39.48 8.46 -10.98
N GLN A 600 -39.48 8.89 -9.72
CA GLN A 600 -40.63 8.70 -8.82
C GLN A 600 -41.68 9.79 -9.05
N ARG A 601 -42.93 9.59 -8.61
CA ARG A 601 -43.90 10.69 -8.51
C ARG A 601 -43.57 11.58 -7.32
N GLN A 602 -43.92 12.86 -7.39
CA GLN A 602 -43.71 13.76 -6.26
C GLN A 602 -44.52 13.33 -5.02
N ASP A 603 -45.82 13.02 -5.17
CA ASP A 603 -46.65 12.51 -4.06
C ASP A 603 -46.06 11.23 -3.41
N ASP A 604 -45.46 10.33 -4.20
CA ASP A 604 -44.81 9.11 -3.67
C ASP A 604 -43.59 9.49 -2.82
N LEU A 605 -42.75 10.43 -3.27
CA LEU A 605 -41.58 10.92 -2.53
C LEU A 605 -41.99 11.68 -1.26
N ASP A 606 -43.07 12.44 -1.32
CA ASP A 606 -43.58 13.23 -0.19
C ASP A 606 -44.03 12.33 0.98
N THR A 607 -44.39 11.06 0.72
CA THR A 607 -44.67 10.07 1.79
C THR A 607 -43.47 9.79 2.71
N LEU A 608 -42.24 10.10 2.27
CA LEU A 608 -41.05 9.98 3.13
C LEU A 608 -40.92 11.12 4.16
N GLY A 609 -41.65 12.24 3.98
CA GLY A 609 -41.54 13.42 4.86
C GLY A 609 -40.24 14.23 4.75
N LEU A 610 -39.30 13.81 3.89
CA LEU A 610 -37.94 14.39 3.79
C LEU A 610 -37.86 15.68 2.96
N GLY A 611 -38.96 16.13 2.35
CA GLY A 611 -38.98 17.28 1.46
C GLY A 611 -38.07 17.12 0.23
N LEU A 612 -37.96 15.91 -0.33
CA LEU A 612 -37.25 15.66 -1.58
C LEU A 612 -37.99 16.35 -2.74
N GLN A 613 -37.26 16.96 -3.68
CA GLN A 613 -37.85 17.75 -4.77
C GLN A 613 -37.32 17.34 -6.14
N GLY A 614 -38.21 17.42 -7.15
CA GLY A 614 -37.89 17.07 -8.54
C GLY A 614 -38.48 15.73 -9.00
N GLY A 615 -39.39 15.13 -8.24
CA GLY A 615 -40.20 14.02 -8.74
C GLY A 615 -41.13 14.46 -9.86
N ILE A 616 -41.70 13.48 -10.57
CA ILE A 616 -42.70 13.70 -11.62
C ILE A 616 -43.94 14.35 -10.98
N PRO A 617 -44.36 15.57 -11.37
CA PRO A 617 -45.52 16.23 -10.78
C PRO A 617 -46.82 15.48 -11.08
N ASN A 618 -47.75 15.44 -10.12
CA ASN A 618 -49.06 14.83 -10.34
C ASN A 618 -50.04 15.82 -10.98
N GLY A 619 -50.51 15.47 -12.18
CA GLY A 619 -51.44 16.27 -12.97
C GLY A 619 -51.14 16.20 -14.46
N TYR A 620 -51.89 16.96 -15.25
CA TYR A 620 -51.63 17.13 -16.68
C TYR A 620 -50.79 18.40 -16.89
N LEU A 621 -49.77 18.34 -17.73
CA LEU A 621 -49.13 19.55 -18.25
C LEU A 621 -50.15 20.32 -19.10
N ILE A 622 -50.67 21.43 -18.58
CA ILE A 622 -51.38 22.42 -19.39
C ILE A 622 -50.34 23.13 -20.25
N LEU A 623 -50.03 22.52 -21.40
CA LEU A 623 -49.31 23.19 -22.49
C LEU A 623 -50.24 24.25 -23.06
N ASP A 624 -50.13 25.47 -22.55
CA ASP A 624 -50.89 26.61 -23.08
C ASP A 624 -50.55 26.79 -24.57
N ARG A 625 -51.57 26.68 -25.40
CA ARG A 625 -51.46 26.67 -26.86
C ARG A 625 -51.35 28.10 -27.44
N GLY A 626 -51.14 29.11 -26.59
CA GLY A 626 -50.90 30.50 -26.97
C GLY A 626 -49.55 30.79 -27.67
N VAL A 627 -48.54 29.93 -27.55
CA VAL A 627 -47.21 30.16 -28.16
C VAL A 627 -47.00 29.27 -29.39
N ARG A 628 -47.67 29.61 -30.50
CA ARG A 628 -47.38 29.05 -31.83
C ARG A 628 -47.16 30.08 -32.95
N GLU A 629 -47.44 31.36 -32.70
CA GLU A 629 -47.38 32.43 -33.70
C GLU A 629 -46.57 33.64 -33.21
N ALA A 630 -45.29 33.37 -32.91
CA ALA A 630 -44.22 34.35 -32.80
C ALA A 630 -42.97 33.72 -33.46
N LEU A 631 -43.01 33.52 -34.78
CA LEU A 631 -42.36 34.40 -35.76
C LEU A 631 -40.84 34.51 -35.48
N SER A 632 -39.94 33.96 -36.30
CA SER A 632 -39.81 34.20 -37.75
C SER A 632 -39.92 35.68 -38.13
N GLY A 633 -39.34 36.56 -37.29
CA GLY A 633 -39.29 38.01 -37.50
C GLY A 633 -37.85 38.54 -37.40
N THR A 634 -37.42 39.30 -38.41
CA THR A 634 -36.11 39.97 -38.48
C THR A 634 -35.97 41.04 -37.40
N PRO A 635 -34.81 41.21 -36.74
CA PRO A 635 -34.64 42.21 -35.69
C PRO A 635 -34.55 43.63 -36.26
N CYS A 636 -35.53 44.48 -35.93
CA CYS A 636 -35.48 45.93 -36.17
C CYS A 636 -35.81 46.69 -34.87
N LEU A 637 -34.85 47.47 -34.38
CA LEU A 637 -35.03 48.50 -33.36
C LEU A 637 -35.74 49.72 -33.94
N LEU A 638 -36.52 50.47 -33.14
CA LEU A 638 -36.71 51.91 -33.38
C LEU A 638 -37.29 52.67 -32.17
N GLY A 639 -36.69 53.82 -31.85
CA GLY A 639 -37.22 54.83 -30.93
C GLY A 639 -36.14 55.48 -30.06
N PRO A 640 -36.02 56.82 -30.06
CA PRO A 640 -35.65 57.61 -31.25
C PRO A 640 -34.34 58.40 -31.06
N GLY A 641 -33.74 58.88 -32.16
CA GLY A 641 -32.56 59.77 -32.15
C GLY A 641 -32.89 61.26 -31.88
N PRO A 642 -32.01 62.24 -32.24
CA PRO A 642 -31.02 62.21 -33.33
C PRO A 642 -29.64 62.87 -33.02
N VAL A 643 -28.87 63.22 -34.07
CA VAL A 643 -27.69 64.15 -34.10
C VAL A 643 -26.35 63.51 -33.63
N LEU A 644 -25.25 63.37 -34.40
CA LEU A 644 -24.76 64.02 -35.64
C LEU A 644 -23.94 63.05 -36.57
N THR A 645 -23.66 63.52 -37.78
CA THR A 645 -22.81 63.00 -38.89
C THR A 645 -21.30 62.85 -38.52
N VAL A 646 -20.35 62.26 -39.29
CA VAL A 646 -20.09 62.26 -40.77
C VAL A 646 -19.32 60.98 -41.26
N LEU A 647 -19.39 60.71 -42.57
CA LEU A 647 -18.58 59.82 -43.45
C LEU A 647 -17.04 60.05 -43.38
N ALA A 648 -16.10 59.26 -43.97
CA ALA A 648 -16.01 57.92 -44.61
C ALA A 648 -14.49 57.51 -44.64
N LEU A 649 -14.01 56.33 -45.10
CA LEU A 649 -13.78 55.85 -46.49
C LEU A 649 -13.19 54.41 -46.38
N LEU A 650 -13.80 53.36 -46.96
CA LEU A 650 -13.58 52.74 -48.29
C LEU A 650 -12.45 51.69 -48.44
N LEU A 651 -12.83 50.57 -49.12
CA LEU A 651 -12.05 49.62 -49.94
C LEU A 651 -11.07 48.60 -49.31
N ALA A 652 -11.59 47.36 -49.19
CA ALA A 652 -11.27 46.16 -50.00
C ALA A 652 -9.81 45.59 -50.08
N PRO A 653 -9.63 44.26 -50.34
CA PRO A 653 -8.41 43.53 -49.95
C PRO A 653 -7.53 42.99 -51.12
N THR A 654 -6.30 42.60 -50.80
CA THR A 654 -5.43 41.75 -51.66
C THR A 654 -4.66 40.68 -50.86
N LEU A 655 -4.22 39.64 -51.58
CA LEU A 655 -3.58 38.41 -51.11
C LEU A 655 -2.05 38.53 -50.88
N ALA A 656 -1.45 37.41 -50.44
CA ALA A 656 -0.01 37.10 -50.24
C ALA A 656 0.64 37.75 -49.00
N CYS A 657 1.49 37.04 -48.24
CA CYS A 657 2.23 35.79 -48.53
C CYS A 657 1.94 34.64 -47.55
#